data_AF-A0A6P1W3P4-F1
#
_entry.id   AF-A0A6P1W3P4-F1
#
_cell.length_a   1.000
_cell.length_b   1.000
_cell.length_c   1.000
_cell.angle_alpha   90.00
_cell.angle_beta   90.00
_cell.angle_gamma   90.00
#
_symmetry.space_group_name_H-M   'P 1'
#
loop_
_entity.id
_entity.type
_entity.pdbx_description
1 polymer ?
#
loop_
_entity_poly.entity_id
_entity_poly.type
_entity_poly.pdbx_seq_one_letter_code
_entity_poly.pdbx_strand_id
1 'polypeptide(L)'
;MSASTRTLWTDDFLNQKRLIGDPLADTTIGTIMKLGLKGELDQLFRLLTQNDSFATLSAHKFQGFSPELVRAIEPFFEESGQLPADLGDPFELNTAADEFEDRMIPILLSLHCKSLPLSYACANGAKVLHQAGRMVVHDKSLKPFTRRLFETAQFVNNLMAKNGFEPTGNAIISVQKVRLMHAAIRFYTKLRPWDVGLFGEPINQEDLALGHQIFSSVIISGLRQLGIEVSDNQERCYLYLWQTVAHILGIQPDLVTQTQADGEYLLQRIMDRQAAPSDEGAALTYACIEFVDGKLQWSSIKHLTPRLMRFLIGDQYARMLQIPGTPAVAENANPEDFSLISTLFPRWDAVNESNLLLKSATRFILNSGLDVGLKAYNDSPQDQFFVPSSLSDYLNQKNAISLSAGAEAQTLTMAIERFDALTKLLKNLNHPLGFFTIAGSHLTKQVADNIQKKAFVNHASIGALYLKSVNRFFNEVNHVGKDEAVAGPWRVVFQSDQRLLTIDQHLLLPGYAYLAYDLIRVLTDNLTAQQLTGFKSDYQHIITLFTNIYMRLIEQLGRIHPDYGWLAGLAFEPARESAFATFRAEVTDAWSFTTQLTDLDADSTATRLAHDLATATVADQIANPTDDSRQKLNELAERQFPIDQPDQTVAAKLDALLADDFH
;
A
#
# COMPACT_ATOMS: atom_id res chain seq x y z
N MET A 1 -34.76 -24.90 -1.68
CA MET A 1 -33.75 -25.63 -2.47
C MET A 1 -34.43 -26.51 -3.51
N SER A 2 -34.11 -26.33 -4.80
CA SER A 2 -34.55 -27.25 -5.86
C SER A 2 -33.69 -28.52 -5.85
N ALA A 3 -34.23 -29.66 -6.30
CA ALA A 3 -33.45 -30.90 -6.44
C ALA A 3 -32.27 -30.75 -7.43
N SER A 4 -32.39 -29.84 -8.40
CA SER A 4 -31.36 -29.54 -9.41
C SER A 4 -30.14 -28.80 -8.83
N THR A 5 -30.31 -28.02 -7.76
CA THR A 5 -29.20 -27.26 -7.15
C THR A 5 -28.26 -28.17 -6.36
N ARG A 6 -28.79 -29.20 -5.68
CA ARG A 6 -27.99 -30.16 -4.90
C ARG A 6 -27.06 -31.02 -5.78
N THR A 7 -27.42 -31.24 -7.03
CA THR A 7 -26.65 -32.03 -7.99
C THR A 7 -25.55 -31.23 -8.70
N LEU A 8 -25.55 -29.89 -8.58
CA LEU A 8 -24.60 -29.03 -9.29
C LEU A 8 -23.23 -28.95 -8.60
N TRP A 9 -23.20 -28.65 -7.30
CA TRP A 9 -21.97 -28.41 -6.53
C TRP A 9 -21.38 -29.69 -5.93
N THR A 10 -21.06 -30.63 -6.82
CA THR A 10 -20.31 -31.85 -6.49
C THR A 10 -18.85 -31.53 -6.16
N ASP A 11 -18.14 -32.50 -5.57
CA ASP A 11 -16.74 -32.31 -5.23
C ASP A 11 -15.86 -32.11 -6.46
N ASP A 12 -16.13 -32.84 -7.54
CA ASP A 12 -15.40 -32.70 -8.81
C ASP A 12 -15.64 -31.35 -9.46
N PHE A 13 -16.89 -30.87 -9.44
CA PHE A 13 -17.23 -29.54 -9.97
C PHE A 13 -16.47 -28.45 -9.22
N LEU A 14 -16.53 -28.46 -7.88
CA LEU A 14 -15.85 -27.46 -7.06
C LEU A 14 -14.32 -27.54 -7.23
N ASN A 15 -13.76 -28.75 -7.30
CA ASN A 15 -12.33 -28.95 -7.60
C ASN A 15 -11.91 -28.33 -8.94
N GLN A 16 -12.75 -28.42 -9.98
CA GLN A 16 -12.48 -27.76 -11.25
C GLN A 16 -12.50 -26.23 -11.12
N LYS A 17 -13.45 -25.68 -10.34
CA LYS A 17 -13.54 -24.23 -10.09
C LYS A 17 -12.32 -23.68 -9.34
N ARG A 18 -11.63 -24.52 -8.56
CA ARG A 18 -10.35 -24.14 -7.94
C ARG A 18 -9.23 -23.84 -8.92
N LEU A 19 -9.32 -24.33 -10.16
CA LEU A 19 -8.28 -24.15 -11.18
C LEU A 19 -8.56 -22.96 -12.11
N ILE A 20 -9.61 -22.19 -11.82
CA ILE A 20 -10.07 -21.09 -12.69
C ILE A 20 -9.94 -19.78 -11.92
N GLY A 21 -9.17 -18.83 -12.46
CA GLY A 21 -9.09 -17.45 -12.01
C GLY A 21 -10.17 -16.56 -12.62
N ASP A 22 -9.78 -15.45 -13.24
CA ASP A 22 -10.67 -14.54 -13.96
C ASP A 22 -9.99 -14.08 -15.26
N PRO A 23 -10.22 -14.78 -16.39
CA PRO A 23 -9.48 -14.53 -17.64
C PRO A 23 -9.51 -13.07 -18.12
N LEU A 24 -10.63 -12.36 -17.93
CA LEU A 24 -10.78 -10.97 -18.32
C LEU A 24 -9.82 -10.09 -17.49
N ALA A 25 -9.97 -10.11 -16.17
CA ALA A 25 -9.15 -9.29 -15.27
C ALA A 25 -7.67 -9.72 -15.26
N ASP A 26 -7.39 -11.03 -15.33
CA ASP A 26 -6.03 -11.59 -15.38
C ASP A 26 -5.28 -11.16 -16.64
N THR A 27 -5.96 -11.13 -17.80
CA THR A 27 -5.36 -10.67 -19.05
C THR A 27 -5.08 -9.17 -19.01
N THR A 28 -6.02 -8.38 -18.51
CA THR A 28 -5.87 -6.94 -18.32
C THR A 28 -4.67 -6.61 -17.43
N ILE A 29 -4.63 -7.17 -16.22
CA ILE A 29 -3.52 -6.93 -15.29
C ILE A 29 -2.21 -7.51 -15.83
N GLY A 30 -2.21 -8.73 -16.38
CA GLY A 30 -1.03 -9.34 -16.95
C GLY A 30 -0.40 -8.49 -18.06
N THR A 31 -1.23 -7.85 -18.89
CA THR A 31 -0.78 -6.93 -19.95
C THR A 31 -0.18 -5.65 -19.36
N ILE A 32 -0.88 -5.00 -18.43
CA ILE A 32 -0.43 -3.77 -17.77
C ILE A 32 0.91 -3.99 -17.06
N MET A 33 1.05 -5.10 -16.32
CA MET A 33 2.27 -5.42 -15.58
C MET A 33 3.44 -5.72 -16.52
N LYS A 34 3.22 -6.45 -17.64
CA LYS A 34 4.27 -6.74 -18.64
C LYS A 34 4.77 -5.47 -19.34
N LEU A 35 3.90 -4.49 -19.53
CA LEU A 35 4.23 -3.20 -20.15
C LEU A 35 4.82 -2.18 -19.16
N GLY A 36 4.91 -2.52 -17.87
CA GLY A 36 5.41 -1.60 -16.84
C GLY A 36 4.46 -0.45 -16.50
N LEU A 37 3.19 -0.54 -16.90
CA LEU A 37 2.19 0.53 -16.79
C LEU A 37 1.49 0.58 -15.43
N LYS A 38 2.09 -0.01 -14.38
CA LYS A 38 1.50 -0.04 -13.04
C LYS A 38 1.24 1.38 -12.54
N GLY A 39 2.21 2.29 -12.61
CA GLY A 39 2.05 3.66 -12.11
C GLY A 39 0.92 4.44 -12.79
N GLU A 40 0.68 4.20 -14.08
CA GLU A 40 -0.42 4.82 -14.82
C GLU A 40 -1.78 4.20 -14.45
N LEU A 41 -1.85 2.86 -14.32
CA LEU A 41 -3.02 2.21 -13.73
C LEU A 41 -3.30 2.78 -12.33
N ASP A 42 -2.24 3.12 -11.59
CA ASP A 42 -2.38 3.64 -10.25
C ASP A 42 -3.08 5.00 -10.21
N GLN A 43 -2.68 5.87 -11.13
CA GLN A 43 -3.30 7.17 -11.35
C GLN A 43 -4.75 7.04 -11.85
N LEU A 44 -5.01 6.14 -12.80
CA LEU A 44 -6.35 5.93 -13.36
C LEU A 44 -7.37 5.58 -12.26
N PHE A 45 -7.03 4.68 -11.33
CA PHE A 45 -7.95 4.30 -10.25
C PHE A 45 -8.29 5.44 -9.30
N ARG A 46 -7.39 6.41 -9.11
CA ARG A 46 -7.69 7.61 -8.31
C ARG A 46 -8.75 8.49 -8.97
N LEU A 47 -8.75 8.53 -10.30
CA LEU A 47 -9.72 9.30 -11.09
C LEU A 47 -11.09 8.62 -11.17
N LEU A 48 -11.13 7.29 -11.03
CA LEU A 48 -12.36 6.49 -11.10
C LEU A 48 -13.13 6.51 -9.77
N THR A 49 -13.87 7.59 -9.49
CA THR A 49 -14.59 7.76 -8.22
C THR A 49 -16.08 7.43 -8.30
N GLN A 50 -16.66 7.42 -9.50
CA GLN A 50 -18.07 7.14 -9.77
C GLN A 50 -18.25 6.03 -10.80
N ASN A 51 -19.45 5.42 -10.86
CA ASN A 51 -19.77 4.31 -11.75
C ASN A 51 -19.66 4.69 -13.23
N ASP A 52 -20.03 5.92 -13.58
CA ASP A 52 -19.90 6.47 -14.94
C ASP A 52 -18.54 7.13 -15.21
N SER A 53 -17.61 7.12 -14.24
CA SER A 53 -16.30 7.78 -14.41
C SER A 53 -15.58 7.26 -15.64
N PHE A 54 -15.57 5.95 -15.88
CA PHE A 54 -14.90 5.39 -17.06
C PHE A 54 -15.52 5.88 -18.39
N ALA A 55 -16.85 5.86 -18.49
CA ALA A 55 -17.57 6.32 -19.68
C ALA A 55 -17.44 7.84 -19.89
N THR A 56 -17.39 8.63 -18.82
CA THR A 56 -17.27 10.10 -18.87
C THR A 56 -15.83 10.58 -19.12
N LEU A 57 -14.82 9.71 -19.01
CA LEU A 57 -13.42 10.03 -19.34
C LEU A 57 -13.17 10.22 -20.85
N SER A 58 -14.13 9.86 -21.72
CA SER A 58 -13.94 9.63 -23.17
C SER A 58 -13.89 10.86 -24.10
N ALA A 59 -13.29 11.99 -23.71
CA ALA A 59 -12.99 13.04 -24.69
C ALA A 59 -11.70 13.82 -24.41
N HIS A 60 -11.44 14.20 -23.15
CA HIS A 60 -10.28 15.04 -22.79
C HIS A 60 -9.49 14.51 -21.60
N LYS A 61 -9.96 13.48 -20.88
CA LYS A 61 -9.31 13.00 -19.65
C LYS A 61 -8.45 11.74 -19.82
N PHE A 62 -8.54 11.03 -20.95
CA PHE A 62 -7.50 10.08 -21.36
C PHE A 62 -6.26 10.77 -21.96
N GLN A 63 -6.30 12.09 -22.16
CA GLN A 63 -5.11 12.87 -22.52
C GLN A 63 -4.14 12.85 -21.33
N GLY A 64 -3.07 12.06 -21.44
CA GLY A 64 -2.06 11.88 -20.39
C GLY A 64 -1.81 10.41 -20.02
N PHE A 65 -2.71 9.50 -20.35
CA PHE A 65 -2.46 8.06 -20.24
C PHE A 65 -1.89 7.50 -21.55
N SER A 66 -1.01 6.50 -21.45
CA SER A 66 -0.51 5.79 -22.61
C SER A 66 -1.66 5.13 -23.39
N PRO A 67 -1.66 5.20 -24.74
CA PRO A 67 -2.62 4.46 -25.56
C PRO A 67 -2.62 2.96 -25.26
N GLU A 68 -1.48 2.44 -24.82
CA GLU A 68 -1.29 1.05 -24.40
C GLU A 68 -2.11 0.71 -23.15
N LEU A 69 -2.11 1.58 -22.12
CA LEU A 69 -2.93 1.38 -20.92
C LEU A 69 -4.41 1.38 -21.27
N VAL A 70 -4.86 2.38 -22.04
CA VAL A 70 -6.28 2.53 -22.42
C VAL A 70 -6.76 1.28 -23.17
N ARG A 71 -6.01 0.83 -24.18
CA ARG A 71 -6.34 -0.41 -24.91
C ARG A 71 -6.38 -1.66 -24.03
N ALA A 72 -5.58 -1.71 -22.96
CA ALA A 72 -5.53 -2.86 -22.06
C ALA A 72 -6.70 -2.90 -21.06
N ILE A 73 -7.19 -1.73 -20.64
CA ILE A 73 -8.18 -1.59 -19.56
C ILE A 73 -9.62 -1.40 -20.09
N GLU A 74 -9.79 -0.85 -21.28
CA GLU A 74 -11.10 -0.56 -21.89
C GLU A 74 -12.01 -1.79 -22.00
N PRO A 75 -11.55 -2.95 -22.53
CA PRO A 75 -12.39 -4.15 -22.60
C PRO A 75 -12.88 -4.62 -21.22
N PHE A 76 -12.06 -4.44 -20.18
CA PHE A 76 -12.44 -4.82 -18.82
C PHE A 76 -13.60 -3.97 -18.31
N PHE A 77 -13.55 -2.64 -18.45
CA PHE A 77 -14.61 -1.77 -17.96
C PHE A 77 -15.88 -1.86 -18.81
N GLU A 78 -15.75 -2.05 -20.12
CA GLU A 78 -16.90 -2.27 -21.01
C GLU A 78 -17.65 -3.56 -20.68
N GLU A 79 -16.94 -4.68 -20.46
CA GLU A 79 -17.56 -5.97 -20.19
C GLU A 79 -18.07 -6.07 -18.75
N SER A 80 -17.28 -5.63 -17.76
CA SER A 80 -17.67 -5.72 -16.35
C SER A 80 -18.76 -4.73 -15.94
N GLY A 81 -18.96 -3.64 -16.71
CA GLY A 81 -20.03 -2.67 -16.49
C GLY A 81 -21.38 -3.11 -17.06
N GLN A 82 -21.44 -4.16 -17.89
CA GLN A 82 -22.68 -4.67 -18.46
C GLN A 82 -23.41 -5.58 -17.47
N LEU A 83 -24.58 -5.13 -17.02
CA LEU A 83 -25.46 -5.92 -16.17
C LEU A 83 -26.48 -6.72 -17.02
N PRO A 84 -26.73 -8.01 -16.71
CA PRO A 84 -27.79 -8.81 -17.32
C PRO A 84 -29.17 -8.18 -17.13
N ALA A 85 -30.12 -8.45 -18.03
CA ALA A 85 -31.46 -7.84 -17.96
C ALA A 85 -32.27 -8.21 -16.70
N ASP A 86 -31.93 -9.31 -16.05
CA ASP A 86 -32.53 -9.80 -14.81
C ASP A 86 -31.80 -9.29 -13.54
N LEU A 87 -30.67 -8.59 -13.69
CA LEU A 87 -29.90 -7.98 -12.60
C LEU A 87 -29.78 -6.47 -12.82
N GLY A 88 -29.37 -5.73 -11.78
CA GLY A 88 -29.11 -4.30 -11.94
C GLY A 88 -30.35 -3.40 -11.96
N ASP A 89 -31.54 -3.89 -11.62
CA ASP A 89 -32.74 -3.05 -11.53
C ASP A 89 -32.56 -2.00 -10.41
N PRO A 90 -32.61 -0.68 -10.74
CA PRO A 90 -32.38 0.36 -9.74
C PRO A 90 -33.38 0.37 -8.58
N PHE A 91 -34.63 -0.02 -8.81
CA PHE A 91 -35.64 -0.07 -7.77
C PHE A 91 -35.34 -1.18 -6.76
N GLU A 92 -34.99 -2.39 -7.25
CA GLU A 92 -34.62 -3.51 -6.37
C GLU A 92 -33.34 -3.21 -5.57
N LEU A 93 -32.33 -2.62 -6.22
CA LEU A 93 -31.06 -2.26 -5.56
C LEU A 93 -31.23 -1.16 -4.51
N ASN A 94 -32.01 -0.11 -4.81
CA ASN A 94 -32.30 0.94 -3.84
C ASN A 94 -33.19 0.45 -2.69
N THR A 95 -34.09 -0.52 -2.95
CA THR A 95 -34.85 -1.18 -1.89
C THR A 95 -33.91 -1.92 -0.93
N ALA A 96 -32.93 -2.66 -1.45
CA ALA A 96 -31.93 -3.33 -0.61
C ALA A 96 -31.09 -2.34 0.21
N ALA A 97 -30.70 -1.20 -0.37
CA ALA A 97 -30.00 -0.14 0.35
C ALA A 97 -30.87 0.44 1.48
N ASP A 98 -32.12 0.81 1.19
CA ASP A 98 -33.04 1.41 2.17
C ASP A 98 -33.33 0.46 3.36
N GLU A 99 -33.42 -0.85 3.13
CA GLU A 99 -33.70 -1.85 4.17
C GLU A 99 -32.51 -2.11 5.12
N PHE A 100 -31.28 -1.87 4.68
CA PHE A 100 -30.08 -2.34 5.41
C PHE A 100 -29.02 -1.27 5.69
N GLU A 101 -29.13 -0.06 5.11
CA GLU A 101 -28.25 1.08 5.46
C GLU A 101 -28.27 1.35 6.98
N ASP A 102 -29.45 1.26 7.60
CA ASP A 102 -29.62 1.48 9.04
C ASP A 102 -29.14 0.30 9.91
N ARG A 103 -28.90 -0.87 9.29
CA ARG A 103 -28.42 -2.10 9.93
C ARG A 103 -26.91 -2.30 9.77
N MET A 104 -26.18 -1.26 9.36
CA MET A 104 -24.75 -1.37 9.06
C MET A 104 -23.90 -1.79 10.28
N ILE A 105 -24.23 -1.35 11.50
CA ILE A 105 -23.50 -1.78 12.72
C ILE A 105 -23.60 -3.29 12.95
N PRO A 106 -24.79 -3.91 13.02
CA PRO A 106 -24.88 -5.36 13.19
C PRO A 106 -24.36 -6.13 11.96
N ILE A 107 -24.43 -5.58 10.75
CA ILE A 107 -23.77 -6.15 9.56
C ILE A 107 -22.25 -6.19 9.75
N LEU A 108 -21.61 -5.08 10.11
CA LEU A 108 -20.17 -5.01 10.32
C LEU A 108 -19.70 -5.88 11.49
N LEU A 109 -20.51 -5.98 12.55
CA LEU A 109 -20.25 -6.89 13.66
C LEU A 109 -20.32 -8.36 13.22
N SER A 110 -21.36 -8.73 12.47
CA SER A 110 -21.49 -10.07 11.88
C SER A 110 -20.32 -10.35 10.93
N LEU A 111 -19.94 -9.38 10.11
CA LEU A 111 -18.80 -9.48 9.21
C LEU A 111 -17.50 -9.77 9.99
N HIS A 112 -17.25 -9.01 11.06
CA HIS A 112 -16.05 -9.14 11.87
C HIS A 112 -16.01 -10.44 12.70
N CYS A 113 -17.11 -10.79 13.37
CA CYS A 113 -17.14 -11.89 14.33
C CYS A 113 -17.57 -13.23 13.74
N LYS A 114 -18.17 -13.25 12.54
CA LYS A 114 -18.66 -14.48 11.89
C LYS A 114 -18.01 -14.71 10.55
N SER A 115 -18.22 -13.79 9.61
CA SER A 115 -17.83 -13.91 8.22
C SER A 115 -16.30 -14.03 8.05
N LEU A 116 -15.52 -13.11 8.62
CA LEU A 116 -14.07 -13.12 8.50
C LEU A 116 -13.45 -14.38 9.14
N PRO A 117 -13.78 -14.79 10.39
CA PRO A 117 -13.26 -16.02 10.95
C PRO A 117 -13.63 -17.27 10.13
N LEU A 118 -14.85 -17.38 9.60
CA LEU A 118 -15.22 -18.48 8.70
C LEU A 118 -14.36 -18.50 7.44
N SER A 119 -14.04 -17.32 6.88
CA SER A 119 -13.11 -17.21 5.74
C SER A 119 -11.71 -17.73 6.08
N TYR A 120 -11.21 -17.42 7.29
CA TYR A 120 -9.88 -17.81 7.74
C TYR A 120 -9.78 -19.29 8.09
N ALA A 121 -10.91 -19.97 8.34
CA ALA A 121 -10.92 -21.41 8.56
C ALA A 121 -10.63 -22.18 7.26
N CYS A 122 -10.86 -21.58 6.08
CA CYS A 122 -10.49 -22.16 4.79
C CYS A 122 -8.98 -22.01 4.57
N ALA A 123 -8.20 -23.02 4.98
CA ALA A 123 -6.74 -22.94 5.09
C ALA A 123 -6.03 -22.50 3.79
N ASN A 124 -6.49 -22.99 2.64
CA ASN A 124 -5.90 -22.64 1.34
C ASN A 124 -6.11 -21.15 1.00
N GLY A 125 -7.31 -20.61 1.26
CA GLY A 125 -7.61 -19.19 1.07
C GLY A 125 -6.87 -18.31 2.09
N ALA A 126 -6.78 -18.75 3.34
CA ALA A 126 -6.01 -18.05 4.39
C ALA A 126 -4.52 -17.90 4.02
N LYS A 127 -3.94 -18.90 3.33
CA LYS A 127 -2.57 -18.83 2.81
C LYS A 127 -2.38 -17.71 1.79
N VAL A 128 -3.30 -17.53 0.84
CA VAL A 128 -3.24 -16.42 -0.13
C VAL A 128 -3.26 -15.09 0.61
N LEU A 129 -4.18 -14.94 1.57
CA LEU A 129 -4.35 -13.74 2.37
C LEU A 129 -3.11 -13.40 3.21
N HIS A 130 -2.48 -14.42 3.80
CA HIS A 130 -1.25 -14.28 4.57
C HIS A 130 -0.06 -13.94 3.67
N GLN A 131 0.12 -14.61 2.53
CA GLN A 131 1.20 -14.36 1.57
C GLN A 131 1.09 -13.02 0.83
N ALA A 132 -0.13 -12.54 0.61
CA ALA A 132 -0.40 -11.19 0.14
C ALA A 132 0.01 -10.11 1.17
N GLY A 133 0.52 -10.51 2.34
CA GLY A 133 1.48 -9.75 3.13
C GLY A 133 0.98 -8.39 3.62
N ARG A 134 -0.29 -8.30 4.04
CA ARG A 134 -0.87 -7.08 4.64
C ARG A 134 -1.53 -7.29 6.00
N MET A 135 -1.45 -8.49 6.60
CA MET A 135 -2.15 -8.76 7.86
C MET A 135 -1.24 -9.11 9.04
N VAL A 136 0.04 -9.40 8.80
CA VAL A 136 1.11 -9.37 9.82
C VAL A 136 2.36 -8.86 9.11
N VAL A 137 2.67 -7.57 9.24
CA VAL A 137 3.96 -7.05 8.75
C VAL A 137 5.06 -7.50 9.72
N HIS A 138 6.28 -7.64 9.20
CA HIS A 138 7.50 -8.04 9.89
C HIS A 138 7.80 -7.23 11.18
N ASP A 139 7.11 -6.11 11.41
CA ASP A 139 7.20 -5.25 12.60
C ASP A 139 6.21 -5.60 13.74
N LYS A 140 5.37 -6.64 13.56
CA LYS A 140 4.25 -7.00 14.47
C LYS A 140 3.16 -5.92 14.62
N SER A 141 3.10 -4.95 13.71
CA SER A 141 2.10 -3.86 13.74
C SER A 141 0.75 -4.33 13.20
N LEU A 142 -0.33 -4.03 13.96
CA LEU A 142 -1.71 -4.25 13.53
C LEU A 142 -2.26 -3.15 12.61
N LYS A 143 -1.47 -2.11 12.28
CA LYS A 143 -1.94 -0.99 11.44
C LYS A 143 -2.45 -1.43 10.05
N PRO A 144 -1.73 -2.29 9.29
CA PRO A 144 -2.17 -2.69 7.95
C PRO A 144 -3.45 -3.55 7.98
N PHE A 145 -3.56 -4.41 8.99
CA PHE A 145 -4.76 -5.18 9.26
C PHE A 145 -5.96 -4.27 9.60
N THR A 146 -5.75 -3.29 10.48
CA THR A 146 -6.76 -2.30 10.87
C THR A 146 -7.28 -1.50 9.68
N ARG A 147 -6.37 -1.02 8.82
CA ARG A 147 -6.70 -0.33 7.58
C ARG A 147 -7.61 -1.17 6.69
N ARG A 148 -7.28 -2.46 6.48
CA ARG A 148 -8.10 -3.37 5.66
C ARG A 148 -9.51 -3.54 6.21
N LEU A 149 -9.69 -3.56 7.53
CA LEU A 149 -11.03 -3.60 8.12
C LEU A 149 -11.83 -2.34 7.78
N PHE A 150 -11.21 -1.16 7.85
CA PHE A 150 -11.86 0.09 7.42
C PHE A 150 -12.14 0.12 5.91
N GLU A 151 -11.24 -0.36 5.07
CA GLU A 151 -11.46 -0.49 3.62
C GLU A 151 -12.62 -1.45 3.30
N THR A 152 -12.72 -2.56 4.03
CA THR A 152 -13.82 -3.52 3.90
C THR A 152 -15.14 -2.89 4.34
N ALA A 153 -15.14 -2.15 5.45
CA ALA A 153 -16.32 -1.44 5.92
C ALA A 153 -16.76 -0.36 4.93
N GLN A 154 -15.82 0.38 4.34
CA GLN A 154 -16.10 1.35 3.29
C GLN A 154 -16.66 0.68 2.03
N PHE A 155 -16.12 -0.47 1.63
CA PHE A 155 -16.64 -1.23 0.50
C PHE A 155 -18.10 -1.62 0.72
N VAL A 156 -18.43 -2.21 1.87
CA VAL A 156 -19.81 -2.55 2.21
C VAL A 156 -20.68 -1.28 2.26
N ASN A 157 -20.18 -0.19 2.83
CA ASN A 157 -20.91 1.07 2.86
C ASN A 157 -21.23 1.62 1.46
N ASN A 158 -20.29 1.53 0.50
CA ASN A 158 -20.52 1.95 -0.89
C ASN A 158 -21.61 1.13 -1.57
N LEU A 159 -21.67 -0.18 -1.29
CA LEU A 159 -22.69 -1.07 -1.86
C LEU A 159 -24.08 -0.81 -1.26
N MET A 160 -24.14 -0.55 0.03
CA MET A 160 -25.41 -0.34 0.76
C MET A 160 -25.87 1.12 0.76
N ALA A 161 -25.09 2.03 0.14
CA ALA A 161 -25.45 3.42 0.02
C ALA A 161 -26.65 3.60 -0.92
N LYS A 162 -27.56 4.49 -0.54
CA LYS A 162 -28.66 4.91 -1.41
C LYS A 162 -28.10 5.45 -2.74
N ASN A 163 -28.68 5.03 -3.85
CA ASN A 163 -28.23 5.32 -5.21
C ASN A 163 -26.79 4.83 -5.51
N GLY A 164 -26.23 3.90 -4.72
CA GLY A 164 -24.85 3.45 -4.88
C GLY A 164 -24.55 2.85 -6.27
N PHE A 165 -25.54 2.20 -6.88
CA PHE A 165 -25.45 1.59 -8.21
C PHE A 165 -25.87 2.49 -9.37
N GLU A 166 -26.38 3.70 -9.09
CA GLU A 166 -26.70 4.70 -10.13
C GLU A 166 -25.43 5.21 -10.81
N PRO A 167 -25.51 5.85 -12.00
CA PRO A 167 -24.33 6.36 -12.72
C PRO A 167 -23.40 7.24 -11.86
N THR A 168 -23.95 8.11 -11.02
CA THR A 168 -23.18 9.00 -10.14
C THR A 168 -22.82 8.39 -8.78
N GLY A 169 -23.28 7.16 -8.52
CA GLY A 169 -22.91 6.36 -7.35
C GLY A 169 -21.50 5.77 -7.47
N ASN A 170 -21.11 4.93 -6.51
CA ASN A 170 -19.74 4.38 -6.43
C ASN A 170 -19.66 2.86 -6.18
N ALA A 171 -20.79 2.14 -6.19
CA ALA A 171 -20.84 0.70 -5.94
C ALA A 171 -20.16 -0.11 -7.05
N ILE A 172 -20.56 0.08 -8.31
CA ILE A 172 -20.04 -0.67 -9.46
C ILE A 172 -18.52 -0.49 -9.57
N ILE A 173 -18.06 0.76 -9.52
CA ILE A 173 -16.63 1.05 -9.64
C ILE A 173 -15.82 0.48 -8.47
N SER A 174 -16.41 0.42 -7.26
CA SER A 174 -15.78 -0.23 -6.12
C SER A 174 -15.60 -1.74 -6.36
N VAL A 175 -16.61 -2.43 -6.91
CA VAL A 175 -16.52 -3.87 -7.21
C VAL A 175 -15.53 -4.14 -8.35
N GLN A 176 -15.55 -3.34 -9.42
CA GLN A 176 -14.60 -3.44 -10.52
C GLN A 176 -13.15 -3.28 -10.06
N LYS A 177 -12.89 -2.30 -9.18
CA LYS A 177 -11.59 -2.14 -8.54
C LYS A 177 -11.20 -3.42 -7.78
N VAL A 178 -12.07 -3.93 -6.89
CA VAL A 178 -11.84 -5.20 -6.16
C VAL A 178 -11.48 -6.35 -7.09
N ARG A 179 -12.20 -6.50 -8.22
CA ARG A 179 -11.92 -7.52 -9.25
C ARG A 179 -10.52 -7.39 -9.84
N LEU A 180 -10.07 -6.18 -10.19
CA LEU A 180 -8.72 -5.94 -10.70
C LEU A 180 -7.63 -6.16 -9.64
N MET A 181 -7.89 -5.83 -8.37
CA MET A 181 -6.97 -6.16 -7.28
C MET A 181 -6.85 -7.67 -7.09
N HIS A 182 -7.95 -8.42 -7.19
CA HIS A 182 -7.88 -9.88 -7.14
C HIS A 182 -6.95 -10.40 -8.24
N ALA A 183 -7.13 -9.96 -9.49
CA ALA A 183 -6.23 -10.32 -10.60
C ALA A 183 -4.77 -9.93 -10.35
N ALA A 184 -4.51 -8.77 -9.77
CA ALA A 184 -3.16 -8.40 -9.35
C ALA A 184 -2.61 -9.34 -8.27
N ILE A 185 -3.38 -9.65 -7.22
CA ILE A 185 -2.95 -10.60 -6.19
C ILE A 185 -2.64 -11.96 -6.83
N ARG A 186 -3.44 -12.45 -7.77
CA ARG A 186 -3.13 -13.69 -8.53
C ARG A 186 -1.82 -13.59 -9.28
N PHE A 187 -1.63 -12.50 -10.05
CA PHE A 187 -0.42 -12.26 -10.83
C PHE A 187 0.83 -12.32 -9.93
N TYR A 188 0.85 -11.55 -8.85
CA TYR A 188 2.02 -11.48 -7.97
C TYR A 188 2.22 -12.73 -7.12
N THR A 189 1.15 -13.37 -6.65
CA THR A 189 1.27 -14.63 -5.89
C THR A 189 1.96 -15.69 -6.74
N LYS A 190 1.63 -15.76 -8.03
CA LYS A 190 2.23 -16.71 -8.99
C LYS A 190 3.66 -16.37 -9.41
N LEU A 191 4.19 -15.20 -9.04
CA LEU A 191 5.62 -14.91 -9.24
C LEU A 191 6.50 -15.63 -8.22
N ARG A 192 5.91 -16.09 -7.11
CA ARG A 192 6.53 -16.90 -6.07
C ARG A 192 6.23 -18.38 -6.31
N PRO A 193 6.95 -19.32 -5.65
CA PRO A 193 6.58 -20.72 -5.67
C PRO A 193 5.16 -20.92 -5.11
N TRP A 194 4.21 -21.17 -6.00
CA TRP A 194 2.82 -21.44 -5.68
C TRP A 194 2.42 -22.78 -6.31
N ASP A 195 2.03 -23.74 -5.48
CA ASP A 195 1.59 -25.05 -5.94
C ASP A 195 0.09 -25.01 -6.26
N VAL A 196 -0.23 -24.81 -7.54
CA VAL A 196 -1.62 -24.79 -8.03
C VAL A 196 -2.30 -26.14 -7.82
N GLY A 197 -1.56 -27.26 -7.85
CA GLY A 197 -2.12 -28.58 -7.63
C GLY A 197 -2.60 -28.78 -6.19
N LEU A 198 -1.88 -28.21 -5.23
CA LEU A 198 -2.21 -28.28 -3.81
C LEU A 198 -3.20 -27.19 -3.36
N PHE A 199 -2.98 -25.95 -3.79
CA PHE A 199 -3.74 -24.79 -3.29
C PHE A 199 -4.83 -24.30 -4.25
N GLY A 200 -4.85 -24.76 -5.51
CA GLY A 200 -5.66 -24.17 -6.58
C GLY A 200 -5.02 -22.89 -7.14
N GLU A 201 -5.65 -22.27 -8.14
CA GLU A 201 -5.31 -20.91 -8.54
C GLU A 201 -5.58 -19.95 -7.35
N PRO A 202 -4.71 -18.97 -7.06
CA PRO A 202 -5.01 -17.99 -6.01
C PRO A 202 -6.30 -17.26 -6.33
N ILE A 203 -7.19 -17.02 -5.35
CA ILE A 203 -8.47 -16.31 -5.57
C ILE A 203 -9.22 -16.89 -6.80
N ASN A 204 -9.35 -18.21 -6.81
CA ASN A 204 -10.07 -18.95 -7.84
C ASN A 204 -11.59 -18.76 -7.71
N GLN A 205 -12.34 -19.34 -8.63
CA GLN A 205 -13.81 -19.24 -8.65
C GLN A 205 -14.48 -19.84 -7.40
N GLU A 206 -13.98 -20.94 -6.83
CA GLU A 206 -14.50 -21.49 -5.55
C GLU A 206 -14.24 -20.50 -4.40
N ASP A 207 -13.05 -19.91 -4.33
CA ASP A 207 -12.69 -18.91 -3.30
C ASP A 207 -13.47 -17.60 -3.47
N LEU A 208 -13.74 -17.17 -4.71
CA LEU A 208 -14.60 -16.01 -5.00
C LEU A 208 -16.05 -16.29 -4.57
N ALA A 209 -16.56 -17.49 -4.83
CA ALA A 209 -17.89 -17.90 -4.38
C ALA A 209 -17.97 -17.94 -2.85
N LEU A 210 -16.95 -18.49 -2.17
CA LEU A 210 -16.83 -18.44 -0.71
C LEU A 210 -16.86 -16.99 -0.21
N GLY A 211 -16.02 -16.13 -0.78
CA GLY A 211 -15.97 -14.71 -0.45
C GLY A 211 -17.34 -14.07 -0.59
N HIS A 212 -18.03 -14.31 -1.70
CA HIS A 212 -19.39 -13.82 -1.93
C HIS A 212 -20.38 -14.31 -0.86
N GLN A 213 -20.41 -15.61 -0.51
CA GLN A 213 -21.30 -16.14 0.54
C GLN A 213 -21.05 -15.51 1.91
N ILE A 214 -19.80 -15.19 2.21
CA ILE A 214 -19.36 -14.59 3.46
C ILE A 214 -19.89 -13.16 3.64
N PHE A 215 -20.13 -12.44 2.54
CA PHE A 215 -20.77 -11.13 2.55
C PHE A 215 -22.30 -11.19 2.34
N SER A 216 -22.82 -12.24 1.70
CA SER A 216 -24.25 -12.39 1.44
C SER A 216 -24.95 -13.26 2.50
N SER A 217 -25.08 -14.56 2.27
CA SER A 217 -25.86 -15.48 3.10
C SER A 217 -25.37 -15.60 4.54
N VAL A 218 -24.07 -15.46 4.79
CA VAL A 218 -23.52 -15.49 6.17
C VAL A 218 -24.00 -14.28 6.96
N ILE A 219 -24.13 -13.11 6.34
CA ILE A 219 -24.62 -11.91 7.03
C ILE A 219 -26.06 -12.10 7.47
N ILE A 220 -26.95 -12.58 6.59
CA ILE A 220 -28.36 -12.86 6.93
C ILE A 220 -28.45 -13.84 8.10
N SER A 221 -27.71 -14.96 8.04
CA SER A 221 -27.69 -15.94 9.13
C SER A 221 -27.11 -15.37 10.43
N GLY A 222 -26.13 -14.46 10.34
CA GLY A 222 -25.53 -13.77 11.48
C GLY A 222 -26.49 -12.79 12.14
N LEU A 223 -27.22 -11.99 11.36
CA LEU A 223 -28.27 -11.11 11.87
C LEU A 223 -29.34 -11.91 12.62
N ARG A 224 -29.82 -13.01 12.02
CA ARG A 224 -30.77 -13.93 12.68
C ARG A 224 -30.24 -14.53 13.97
N GLN A 225 -28.96 -14.93 14.01
CA GLN A 225 -28.32 -15.43 15.24
C GLN A 225 -28.15 -14.35 16.32
N LEU A 226 -28.02 -13.09 15.94
CA LEU A 226 -28.05 -11.93 16.85
C LEU A 226 -29.48 -11.56 17.28
N GLY A 227 -30.51 -12.30 16.83
CA GLY A 227 -31.91 -12.07 17.15
C GLY A 227 -32.58 -10.97 16.33
N ILE A 228 -31.93 -10.48 15.27
CA ILE A 228 -32.49 -9.49 14.35
C ILE A 228 -33.38 -10.22 13.33
N GLU A 229 -34.65 -9.80 13.25
CA GLU A 229 -35.58 -10.37 12.28
C GLU A 229 -35.26 -9.86 10.86
N VAL A 230 -35.16 -10.81 9.93
CA VAL A 230 -34.97 -10.54 8.50
C VAL A 230 -36.10 -11.24 7.76
N SER A 231 -37.06 -10.45 7.28
CA SER A 231 -38.21 -10.94 6.52
C SER A 231 -37.80 -11.54 5.18
N ASP A 232 -38.69 -12.33 4.58
CA ASP A 232 -38.44 -12.95 3.26
C ASP A 232 -38.18 -11.90 2.17
N ASN A 233 -38.83 -10.74 2.24
CA ASN A 233 -38.59 -9.65 1.29
C ASN A 233 -37.21 -9.01 1.50
N GLN A 234 -36.81 -8.75 2.75
CA GLN A 234 -35.49 -8.23 3.07
C GLN A 234 -34.39 -9.20 2.63
N GLU A 235 -34.57 -10.50 2.89
CA GLU A 235 -33.65 -11.54 2.42
C GLU A 235 -33.52 -11.49 0.89
N ARG A 236 -34.64 -11.48 0.16
CA ARG A 236 -34.65 -11.42 -1.30
C ARG A 236 -33.91 -10.20 -1.83
N CYS A 237 -34.19 -9.00 -1.30
CA CYS A 237 -33.55 -7.76 -1.73
C CYS A 237 -32.04 -7.78 -1.45
N TYR A 238 -31.63 -8.26 -0.28
CA TYR A 238 -30.21 -8.36 0.08
C TYR A 238 -29.45 -9.32 -0.85
N LEU A 239 -30.04 -10.48 -1.13
CA LEU A 239 -29.46 -11.46 -2.05
C LEU A 239 -29.41 -10.92 -3.48
N TYR A 240 -30.43 -10.20 -3.95
CA TYR A 240 -30.44 -9.58 -5.27
C TYR A 240 -29.28 -8.58 -5.47
N LEU A 241 -29.03 -7.73 -4.47
CA LEU A 241 -27.90 -6.82 -4.46
C LEU A 241 -26.58 -7.59 -4.58
N TRP A 242 -26.39 -8.63 -3.76
CA TRP A 242 -25.16 -9.41 -3.79
C TRP A 242 -25.01 -10.25 -5.07
N GLN A 243 -26.09 -10.73 -5.69
CA GLN A 243 -26.05 -11.39 -7.01
C GLN A 243 -25.56 -10.42 -8.09
N THR A 244 -26.01 -9.17 -8.04
CA THR A 244 -25.50 -8.10 -8.91
C THR A 244 -24.00 -7.87 -8.68
N VAL A 245 -23.56 -7.84 -7.42
CA VAL A 245 -22.13 -7.75 -7.08
C VAL A 245 -21.34 -8.96 -7.59
N ALA A 246 -21.87 -10.18 -7.47
CA ALA A 246 -21.22 -11.41 -7.93
C ALA A 246 -20.93 -11.37 -9.43
N HIS A 247 -21.89 -10.88 -10.23
CA HIS A 247 -21.71 -10.69 -11.67
C HIS A 247 -20.58 -9.70 -11.97
N ILE A 248 -20.62 -8.51 -11.38
CA ILE A 248 -19.59 -7.47 -11.60
C ILE A 248 -18.20 -7.98 -11.18
N LEU A 249 -18.13 -8.72 -10.07
CA LEU A 249 -16.90 -9.31 -9.52
C LEU A 249 -16.34 -10.47 -10.38
N GLY A 250 -17.08 -10.95 -11.37
CA GLY A 250 -16.62 -12.00 -12.29
C GLY A 250 -16.81 -13.42 -11.78
N ILE A 251 -17.77 -13.64 -10.87
CA ILE A 251 -18.13 -14.97 -10.41
C ILE A 251 -18.93 -15.68 -11.51
N GLN A 252 -18.55 -16.92 -11.84
CA GLN A 252 -19.25 -17.67 -12.87
C GLN A 252 -20.71 -17.95 -12.46
N PRO A 253 -21.69 -17.84 -13.39
CA PRO A 253 -23.12 -17.95 -13.06
C PRO A 253 -23.52 -19.24 -12.34
N ASP A 254 -22.81 -20.34 -12.58
CA ASP A 254 -23.05 -21.64 -11.93
C ASP A 254 -22.60 -21.71 -10.46
N LEU A 255 -21.95 -20.66 -9.95
CA LEU A 255 -21.61 -20.48 -8.53
C LEU A 255 -22.45 -19.38 -7.85
N VAL A 256 -23.31 -18.67 -8.60
CA VAL A 256 -24.16 -17.60 -8.06
C VAL A 256 -25.45 -18.20 -7.47
N THR A 257 -25.62 -18.02 -6.17
CA THR A 257 -26.72 -18.64 -5.40
C THR A 257 -28.00 -17.81 -5.47
N GLN A 258 -29.14 -18.49 -5.64
CA GLN A 258 -30.43 -17.84 -5.90
C GLN A 258 -31.23 -17.58 -4.62
N THR A 259 -31.11 -18.45 -3.62
CA THR A 259 -31.84 -18.36 -2.35
C THR A 259 -30.88 -18.49 -1.17
N GLN A 260 -31.30 -18.06 0.03
CA GLN A 260 -30.51 -18.25 1.25
C GLN A 260 -30.14 -19.72 1.48
N ALA A 261 -31.09 -20.63 1.23
CA ALA A 261 -30.86 -22.06 1.37
C ALA A 261 -29.80 -22.59 0.38
N ASP A 262 -29.71 -22.00 -0.81
CA ASP A 262 -28.66 -22.35 -1.77
C ASP A 262 -27.30 -21.82 -1.31
N GLY A 263 -27.26 -20.59 -0.78
CA GLY A 263 -26.06 -19.97 -0.20
C GLY A 263 -25.48 -20.75 0.98
N GLU A 264 -26.33 -21.12 1.94
CA GLU A 264 -25.96 -21.95 3.09
C GLU A 264 -25.45 -23.33 2.65
N TYR A 265 -26.09 -23.94 1.65
CA TYR A 265 -25.65 -25.22 1.12
C TYR A 265 -24.29 -25.11 0.41
N LEU A 266 -24.08 -24.13 -0.48
CA LEU A 266 -22.80 -23.93 -1.15
C LEU A 266 -21.68 -23.64 -0.13
N LEU A 267 -21.93 -22.76 0.84
CA LEU A 267 -21.00 -22.48 1.92
C LEU A 267 -20.62 -23.77 2.65
N GLN A 268 -21.61 -24.57 3.08
CA GLN A 268 -21.32 -25.82 3.79
C GLN A 268 -20.49 -26.78 2.95
N ARG A 269 -20.79 -26.92 1.64
CA ARG A 269 -19.97 -27.74 0.73
C ARG A 269 -18.52 -27.28 0.69
N ILE A 270 -18.27 -25.97 0.56
CA ILE A 270 -16.92 -25.41 0.55
C ILE A 270 -16.24 -25.64 1.90
N MET A 271 -16.93 -25.37 3.02
CA MET A 271 -16.39 -25.56 4.36
C MET A 271 -16.02 -27.02 4.65
N ASP A 272 -16.85 -27.99 4.23
CA ASP A 272 -16.57 -29.43 4.41
C ASP A 272 -15.27 -29.86 3.73
N ARG A 273 -14.89 -29.17 2.65
CA ARG A 273 -13.70 -29.47 1.83
C ARG A 273 -12.47 -28.68 2.26
N GLN A 274 -12.66 -27.41 2.61
CA GLN A 274 -11.56 -26.44 2.79
C GLN A 274 -11.25 -26.12 4.25
N ALA A 275 -12.19 -26.32 5.18
CA ALA A 275 -11.99 -25.92 6.57
C ALA A 275 -10.98 -26.83 7.26
N ALA A 276 -9.84 -26.27 7.66
CA ALA A 276 -8.78 -27.00 8.32
C ALA A 276 -7.98 -26.08 9.25
N PRO A 277 -7.37 -26.62 10.33
CA PRO A 277 -6.42 -25.86 11.14
C PRO A 277 -5.26 -25.35 10.27
N SER A 278 -4.91 -24.07 10.42
CA SER A 278 -3.75 -23.44 9.78
C SER A 278 -3.16 -22.36 10.68
N ASP A 279 -1.84 -22.20 10.64
CA ASP A 279 -1.15 -21.14 11.38
C ASP A 279 -1.57 -19.76 10.84
N GLU A 280 -1.75 -19.66 9.53
CA GLU A 280 -2.24 -18.45 8.86
C GLU A 280 -3.65 -18.10 9.33
N GLY A 281 -4.57 -19.05 9.34
CA GLY A 281 -5.95 -18.83 9.80
C GLY A 281 -5.99 -18.37 11.27
N ALA A 282 -5.23 -19.02 12.15
CA ALA A 282 -5.15 -18.66 13.55
C ALA A 282 -4.56 -17.25 13.75
N ALA A 283 -3.50 -16.90 13.03
CA ALA A 283 -2.87 -15.56 13.10
C ALA A 283 -3.83 -14.45 12.65
N LEU A 284 -4.58 -14.67 11.55
CA LEU A 284 -5.57 -13.72 11.04
C LEU A 284 -6.74 -13.52 12.01
N THR A 285 -7.23 -14.60 12.62
CA THR A 285 -8.28 -14.52 13.64
C THR A 285 -7.78 -13.82 14.91
N TYR A 286 -6.54 -14.06 15.34
CA TYR A 286 -5.95 -13.36 16.47
C TYR A 286 -5.87 -11.84 16.22
N ALA A 287 -5.46 -11.44 15.02
CA ALA A 287 -5.45 -10.02 14.64
C ALA A 287 -6.86 -9.37 14.68
N CYS A 288 -7.92 -10.10 14.28
CA CYS A 288 -9.30 -9.65 14.45
C CYS A 288 -9.63 -9.37 15.92
N ILE A 289 -9.30 -10.32 16.81
CA ILE A 289 -9.59 -10.22 18.24
C ILE A 289 -8.86 -9.02 18.86
N GLU A 290 -7.56 -8.89 18.61
CA GLU A 290 -6.73 -7.79 19.13
C GLU A 290 -7.20 -6.42 18.63
N PHE A 291 -7.71 -6.31 17.41
CA PHE A 291 -8.24 -5.04 16.89
C PHE A 291 -9.37 -4.49 17.76
N VAL A 292 -10.33 -5.33 18.16
CA VAL A 292 -11.47 -4.91 18.97
C VAL A 292 -11.05 -4.72 20.43
N ASP A 293 -10.31 -5.68 20.99
CA ASP A 293 -9.90 -5.66 22.40
C ASP A 293 -8.88 -4.54 22.70
N GLY A 294 -8.04 -4.18 21.73
CA GLY A 294 -7.10 -3.05 21.83
C GLY A 294 -7.75 -1.66 21.76
N LYS A 295 -8.98 -1.58 21.23
CA LYS A 295 -9.75 -0.32 21.13
C LYS A 295 -10.76 -0.14 22.26
N LEU A 296 -11.30 -1.23 22.78
CA LEU A 296 -12.23 -1.24 23.90
C LEU A 296 -11.47 -1.43 25.22
N GLN A 297 -10.90 -0.36 25.78
CA GLN A 297 -10.17 -0.40 27.07
C GLN A 297 -11.08 -0.58 28.31
N TRP A 298 -12.34 -0.96 28.14
CA TRP A 298 -13.25 -1.22 29.25
C TRP A 298 -13.14 -2.67 29.71
N SER A 299 -12.70 -2.87 30.95
CA SER A 299 -12.39 -4.18 31.55
C SER A 299 -13.54 -5.20 31.49
N SER A 300 -14.78 -4.74 31.42
CA SER A 300 -15.99 -5.59 31.40
C SER A 300 -16.28 -6.24 30.03
N ILE A 301 -15.59 -5.85 28.95
CA ILE A 301 -15.91 -6.26 27.56
C ILE A 301 -14.71 -6.95 26.86
N LYS A 302 -13.54 -6.99 27.50
CA LYS A 302 -12.25 -7.49 26.96
C LYS A 302 -12.23 -8.98 26.54
N HIS A 303 -13.32 -9.71 26.78
CA HIS A 303 -13.47 -11.11 26.36
C HIS A 303 -14.76 -11.36 25.58
N LEU A 304 -15.49 -10.31 25.23
CA LEU A 304 -16.73 -10.44 24.47
C LEU A 304 -16.45 -10.88 23.03
N THR A 305 -15.38 -10.38 22.41
CA THR A 305 -15.05 -10.67 21.00
C THR A 305 -14.80 -12.16 20.76
N PRO A 306 -13.88 -12.85 21.48
CA PRO A 306 -13.69 -14.29 21.32
C PRO A 306 -14.96 -15.10 21.62
N ARG A 307 -15.74 -14.72 22.65
CA ARG A 307 -16.98 -15.42 23.00
C ARG A 307 -18.04 -15.29 21.90
N LEU A 308 -18.23 -14.08 21.38
CA LEU A 308 -19.16 -13.81 20.30
C LEU A 308 -18.75 -14.53 19.01
N MET A 309 -17.45 -14.56 18.69
CA MET A 309 -16.94 -15.35 17.57
C MET A 309 -17.26 -16.83 17.73
N ARG A 310 -16.95 -17.43 18.89
CA ARG A 310 -17.25 -18.86 19.18
C ARG A 310 -18.74 -19.16 19.07
N PHE A 311 -19.60 -18.26 19.52
CA PHE A 311 -21.05 -18.38 19.37
C PHE A 311 -21.48 -18.37 17.89
N LEU A 312 -21.02 -17.39 17.11
CA LEU A 312 -21.48 -17.18 15.74
C LEU A 312 -20.95 -18.22 14.74
N ILE A 313 -19.70 -18.65 14.90
CA ILE A 313 -19.07 -19.62 13.99
C ILE A 313 -19.16 -21.06 14.51
N GLY A 314 -19.39 -21.25 15.81
CA GLY A 314 -19.43 -22.57 16.44
C GLY A 314 -18.05 -23.13 16.80
N ASP A 315 -18.05 -24.11 17.72
CA ASP A 315 -16.85 -24.62 18.36
C ASP A 315 -15.94 -25.47 17.45
N GLN A 316 -16.45 -25.96 16.33
CA GLN A 316 -15.63 -26.67 15.35
C GLN A 316 -14.61 -25.72 14.72
N TYR A 317 -15.08 -24.64 14.08
CA TYR A 317 -14.20 -23.68 13.42
C TYR A 317 -13.40 -22.85 14.43
N ALA A 318 -13.98 -22.51 15.59
CA ALA A 318 -13.25 -21.82 16.64
C ALA A 318 -12.03 -22.60 17.15
N ARG A 319 -12.10 -23.94 17.20
CA ARG A 319 -10.95 -24.79 17.53
C ARG A 319 -9.91 -24.81 16.42
N MET A 320 -10.34 -24.88 15.15
CA MET A 320 -9.42 -24.80 14.00
C MET A 320 -8.62 -23.48 14.00
N LEU A 321 -9.27 -22.39 14.40
CA LEU A 321 -8.71 -21.03 14.45
C LEU A 321 -8.05 -20.67 15.80
N GLN A 322 -8.00 -21.59 16.75
CA GLN A 322 -7.41 -21.37 18.07
C GLN A 322 -8.01 -20.18 18.85
N ILE A 323 -9.31 -19.90 18.67
CA ILE A 323 -9.98 -18.80 19.38
C ILE A 323 -10.00 -19.09 20.89
N PRO A 324 -9.50 -18.20 21.76
CA PRO A 324 -9.46 -18.44 23.20
C PRO A 324 -10.86 -18.53 23.82
N GLY A 325 -10.98 -19.28 24.91
CA GLY A 325 -12.23 -19.42 25.68
C GLY A 325 -12.82 -20.84 25.69
N THR A 326 -13.87 -21.01 26.49
CA THR A 326 -14.62 -22.27 26.61
C THR A 326 -15.66 -22.43 25.49
N PRO A 327 -16.10 -23.67 25.19
CA PRO A 327 -17.20 -23.92 24.27
C PRO A 327 -18.42 -23.02 24.52
N ALA A 328 -19.03 -22.49 23.45
CA ALA A 328 -20.14 -21.54 23.56
C ALA A 328 -21.37 -22.15 24.25
N VAL A 329 -21.49 -23.47 24.22
CA VAL A 329 -22.62 -24.25 24.79
C VAL A 329 -22.13 -25.23 25.87
N ALA A 330 -21.07 -24.89 26.61
CA ALA A 330 -20.70 -25.68 27.79
C ALA A 330 -21.84 -25.65 28.83
N GLU A 331 -22.13 -26.78 29.49
CA GLU A 331 -23.14 -26.90 30.57
C GLU A 331 -22.96 -25.89 31.73
N ASN A 332 -21.83 -25.17 31.77
CA ASN A 332 -21.48 -24.17 32.77
C ASN A 332 -21.36 -22.72 32.21
N ALA A 333 -21.85 -22.43 31.01
CA ALA A 333 -21.88 -21.07 30.48
C ALA A 333 -22.85 -20.19 31.30
N ASN A 334 -22.42 -18.99 31.72
CA ASN A 334 -23.26 -18.08 32.52
C ASN A 334 -24.47 -17.60 31.67
N PRO A 335 -25.72 -17.92 32.06
CA PRO A 335 -26.91 -17.56 31.29
C PRO A 335 -27.08 -16.04 31.05
N GLU A 336 -26.52 -15.21 31.94
CA GLU A 336 -26.62 -13.75 31.88
C GLU A 336 -25.86 -13.15 30.68
N ASP A 337 -24.70 -13.70 30.32
CA ASP A 337 -23.89 -13.22 29.19
C ASP A 337 -24.58 -13.48 27.83
N PHE A 338 -25.29 -14.61 27.72
CA PHE A 338 -26.08 -14.98 26.54
C PHE A 338 -27.35 -14.13 26.42
N SER A 339 -28.00 -13.87 27.55
CA SER A 339 -29.18 -13.00 27.62
C SER A 339 -28.86 -11.57 27.18
N LEU A 340 -27.63 -11.10 27.41
CA LEU A 340 -27.19 -9.77 27.02
C LEU A 340 -27.15 -9.63 25.48
N ILE A 341 -26.52 -10.56 24.77
CA ILE A 341 -26.43 -10.53 23.29
C ILE A 341 -27.82 -10.74 22.67
N SER A 342 -28.57 -11.74 23.15
CA SER A 342 -29.87 -12.10 22.57
C SER A 342 -30.99 -11.10 22.89
N THR A 343 -30.77 -10.11 23.78
CA THR A 343 -31.77 -9.07 24.10
C THR A 343 -31.32 -7.65 23.75
N LEU A 344 -30.02 -7.35 23.76
CA LEU A 344 -29.54 -6.01 23.42
C LEU A 344 -29.67 -5.69 21.93
N PHE A 345 -29.25 -6.58 21.03
CA PHE A 345 -29.28 -6.31 19.59
C PHE A 345 -30.72 -6.18 19.05
N PRO A 346 -31.68 -7.06 19.41
CA PRO A 346 -33.06 -6.90 18.97
C PRO A 346 -33.72 -5.63 19.53
N ARG A 347 -33.41 -5.25 20.78
CA ARG A 347 -33.89 -3.99 21.37
C ARG A 347 -33.28 -2.77 20.70
N TRP A 348 -31.99 -2.80 20.41
CA TRP A 348 -31.31 -1.73 19.68
C TRP A 348 -31.91 -1.56 18.28
N ASP A 349 -32.11 -2.66 17.56
CA ASP A 349 -32.68 -2.66 16.22
C ASP A 349 -34.12 -2.10 16.22
N ALA A 350 -34.99 -2.59 17.12
CA ALA A 350 -36.35 -2.08 17.25
C ALA A 350 -36.44 -0.59 17.64
N VAL A 351 -35.54 -0.12 18.52
CA VAL A 351 -35.48 1.30 18.92
C VAL A 351 -34.92 2.16 17.79
N ASN A 352 -33.94 1.67 17.04
CA ASN A 352 -33.40 2.36 15.87
C ASN A 352 -34.46 2.45 14.77
N GLU A 353 -35.17 1.35 14.45
CA GLU A 353 -36.23 1.35 13.44
C GLU A 353 -37.38 2.32 13.74
N SER A 354 -37.74 2.48 15.01
CA SER A 354 -38.85 3.33 15.44
C SER A 354 -38.51 4.83 15.60
N ASN A 355 -37.23 5.23 15.45
CA ASN A 355 -36.81 6.62 15.72
C ASN A 355 -35.88 7.21 14.64
N LEU A 356 -36.44 8.06 13.78
CA LEU A 356 -35.74 8.76 12.68
C LEU A 356 -34.52 9.59 13.12
N LEU A 357 -34.57 10.21 14.31
CA LEU A 357 -33.45 11.00 14.83
C LEU A 357 -32.29 10.09 15.24
N LEU A 358 -32.60 8.95 15.87
CA LEU A 358 -31.60 7.96 16.24
C LEU A 358 -30.95 7.32 15.01
N LYS A 359 -31.74 7.01 13.97
CA LYS A 359 -31.23 6.54 12.67
C LYS A 359 -30.22 7.51 12.07
N SER A 360 -30.63 8.78 11.96
CA SER A 360 -29.80 9.85 11.39
C SER A 360 -28.50 10.05 12.17
N ALA A 361 -28.58 10.03 13.51
CA ALA A 361 -27.41 10.15 14.38
C ALA A 361 -26.47 8.95 14.27
N THR A 362 -27.00 7.72 14.23
CA THR A 362 -26.22 6.49 14.07
C THR A 362 -25.48 6.48 12.74
N ARG A 363 -26.16 6.86 11.65
CA ARG A 363 -25.56 6.97 10.31
C ARG A 363 -24.44 8.02 10.27
N PHE A 364 -24.68 9.18 10.88
CA PHE A 364 -23.66 10.23 10.98
C PHE A 364 -22.42 9.76 11.76
N ILE A 365 -22.62 9.11 12.91
CA ILE A 365 -21.52 8.58 13.75
C ILE A 365 -20.73 7.53 13.00
N LEU A 366 -21.41 6.62 12.29
CA LEU A 366 -20.75 5.57 11.53
C LEU A 366 -19.93 6.14 10.38
N ASN A 367 -20.54 7.00 9.54
CA ASN A 367 -19.83 7.60 8.41
C ASN A 367 -18.66 8.48 8.88
N SER A 368 -18.86 9.28 9.93
CA SER A 368 -17.78 10.07 10.53
C SER A 368 -16.68 9.19 11.12
N GLY A 369 -17.04 8.08 11.75
CA GLY A 369 -16.10 7.12 12.34
C GLY A 369 -15.29 6.36 11.28
N LEU A 370 -15.91 5.99 10.16
CA LEU A 370 -15.24 5.40 9.00
C LEU A 370 -14.26 6.41 8.38
N ASP A 371 -14.69 7.65 8.16
CA ASP A 371 -13.83 8.71 7.62
C ASP A 371 -12.64 9.01 8.54
N VAL A 372 -12.88 9.16 9.84
CA VAL A 372 -11.82 9.40 10.84
C VAL A 372 -10.89 8.19 10.94
N GLY A 373 -11.43 6.97 10.94
CA GLY A 373 -10.64 5.75 10.95
C GLY A 373 -9.76 5.63 9.71
N LEU A 374 -10.34 5.78 8.52
CA LEU A 374 -9.60 5.78 7.26
C LEU A 374 -8.52 6.86 7.25
N LYS A 375 -8.80 8.08 7.73
CA LYS A 375 -7.80 9.17 7.83
C LYS A 375 -6.69 8.87 8.84
N ALA A 376 -7.03 8.32 10.00
CA ALA A 376 -6.07 8.04 11.08
C ALA A 376 -5.15 6.85 10.78
N TYR A 377 -5.59 5.92 9.92
CA TYR A 377 -4.77 4.79 9.45
C TYR A 377 -4.30 4.96 8.00
N ASN A 378 -4.65 6.08 7.35
CA ASN A 378 -3.99 6.60 6.17
C ASN A 378 -2.79 7.46 6.62
N ASP A 379 -1.71 6.80 7.03
CA ASP A 379 -0.41 7.48 7.15
C ASP A 379 0.15 7.88 5.75
N SER A 380 -0.56 7.56 4.66
CA SER A 380 -0.29 8.02 3.29
C SER A 380 -1.59 8.13 2.47
N PRO A 381 -1.89 9.29 1.83
CA PRO A 381 -2.98 9.43 0.85
C PRO A 381 -2.83 8.51 -0.38
N GLN A 382 -1.67 7.84 -0.53
CA GLN A 382 -1.30 7.03 -1.71
C GLN A 382 -1.89 5.62 -1.76
N ASP A 383 -2.45 5.11 -0.66
CA ASP A 383 -2.88 3.69 -0.58
C ASP A 383 -4.41 3.53 -0.56
N GLN A 384 -5.18 4.43 -1.17
CA GLN A 384 -6.55 4.09 -1.54
C GLN A 384 -6.51 3.11 -2.72
N PHE A 385 -6.39 1.81 -2.36
CA PHE A 385 -6.50 0.66 -3.23
C PHE A 385 -5.36 0.47 -4.25
N PHE A 386 -4.23 -0.09 -3.79
CA PHE A 386 -3.18 -0.64 -4.67
C PHE A 386 -2.74 -2.04 -4.26
N VAL A 387 -2.36 -2.86 -5.25
CA VAL A 387 -1.64 -4.14 -5.11
C VAL A 387 -0.73 -4.11 -3.87
N PRO A 388 -0.76 -5.11 -2.98
CA PRO A 388 0.11 -5.14 -1.81
C PRO A 388 1.56 -4.80 -2.15
N SER A 389 2.12 -3.79 -1.48
CA SER A 389 3.54 -3.44 -1.57
C SER A 389 4.37 -4.69 -1.34
N SER A 390 4.07 -5.48 -0.32
CA SER A 390 4.70 -6.79 -0.06
C SER A 390 4.70 -7.77 -1.24
N LEU A 391 3.76 -7.70 -2.17
CA LEU A 391 3.70 -8.51 -3.39
C LEU A 391 4.49 -7.86 -4.55
N SER A 392 4.38 -6.54 -4.74
CA SER A 392 5.23 -5.80 -5.70
C SER A 392 6.69 -5.74 -5.25
N ASP A 393 6.95 -5.82 -3.96
CA ASP A 393 8.25 -5.82 -3.31
C ASP A 393 8.99 -7.10 -3.62
N TYR A 394 8.31 -8.19 -3.99
CA TYR A 394 8.98 -9.36 -4.56
C TYR A 394 9.51 -9.08 -5.97
N LEU A 395 8.80 -8.31 -6.81
CA LEU A 395 9.38 -7.83 -8.08
C LEU A 395 10.45 -6.77 -7.83
N ASN A 396 10.29 -5.89 -6.84
CA ASN A 396 11.34 -4.95 -6.46
C ASN A 396 12.55 -5.67 -5.86
N GLN A 397 12.37 -6.77 -5.12
CA GLN A 397 13.43 -7.64 -4.60
C GLN A 397 14.07 -8.49 -5.69
N LYS A 398 13.29 -9.03 -6.64
CA LYS A 398 13.80 -9.81 -7.77
C LYS A 398 14.44 -8.92 -8.85
N ASN A 399 14.00 -7.67 -8.96
CA ASN A 399 14.71 -6.61 -9.67
C ASN A 399 15.85 -6.03 -8.82
N ALA A 400 15.82 -6.14 -7.49
CA ALA A 400 16.98 -5.88 -6.63
C ALA A 400 18.02 -7.00 -6.73
N ILE A 401 17.63 -8.21 -7.14
CA ILE A 401 18.57 -9.25 -7.63
C ILE A 401 19.24 -8.79 -8.95
N SER A 402 18.72 -7.74 -9.62
CA SER A 402 19.42 -7.02 -10.71
C SER A 402 20.06 -5.69 -10.28
N LEU A 403 20.05 -5.34 -8.98
CA LEU A 403 20.89 -4.27 -8.42
C LEU A 403 22.22 -4.83 -7.87
N SER A 404 22.28 -6.13 -7.54
CA SER A 404 23.48 -6.80 -7.06
C SER A 404 23.96 -7.95 -7.96
N ALA A 405 24.84 -7.66 -8.92
CA ALA A 405 25.88 -8.60 -9.40
C ALA A 405 26.99 -7.90 -10.20
N GLY A 406 27.38 -6.69 -9.79
CA GLY A 406 28.65 -6.08 -10.21
C GLY A 406 29.56 -5.98 -9.01
N ALA A 407 30.84 -6.37 -9.16
CA ALA A 407 31.87 -6.08 -8.18
C ALA A 407 31.87 -4.58 -7.79
N GLU A 408 32.38 -4.24 -6.60
CA GLU A 408 32.67 -2.84 -6.25
C GLU A 408 33.33 -2.12 -7.42
N ALA A 409 32.89 -0.90 -7.72
CA ALA A 409 33.48 -0.13 -8.79
C ALA A 409 34.98 0.05 -8.47
N GLN A 410 35.85 -0.39 -9.37
CA GLN A 410 37.30 -0.33 -9.19
C GLN A 410 37.88 1.00 -9.69
N THR A 411 37.11 1.76 -10.48
CA THR A 411 37.51 3.06 -11.03
C THR A 411 36.35 4.05 -10.97
N LEU A 412 36.66 5.35 -11.02
CA LEU A 412 35.65 6.41 -11.11
C LEU A 412 34.82 6.31 -12.40
N THR A 413 35.41 5.81 -13.50
CA THR A 413 34.68 5.56 -14.75
C THR A 413 33.61 4.48 -14.58
N MET A 414 33.94 3.35 -13.93
CA MET A 414 32.95 2.31 -13.62
C MET A 414 31.86 2.82 -12.67
N ALA A 415 32.21 3.71 -11.75
CA ALA A 415 31.23 4.34 -10.86
C ALA A 415 30.23 5.22 -11.63
N ILE A 416 30.69 6.01 -12.61
CA ILE A 416 29.83 6.81 -13.50
C ILE A 416 28.86 5.88 -14.26
N GLU A 417 29.38 4.83 -14.90
CA GLU A 417 28.56 3.86 -15.63
C GLU A 417 27.49 3.21 -14.74
N ARG A 418 27.82 2.92 -13.46
CA ARG A 418 26.84 2.39 -12.50
C ARG A 418 25.79 3.42 -12.09
N PHE A 419 26.16 4.69 -11.89
CA PHE A 419 25.17 5.74 -11.64
C PHE A 419 24.22 5.92 -12.81
N ASP A 420 24.73 5.88 -14.05
CA ASP A 420 23.91 6.01 -15.26
C ASP A 420 22.95 4.81 -15.42
N ALA A 421 23.44 3.59 -15.17
CA ALA A 421 22.62 2.38 -15.16
C ALA A 421 21.53 2.44 -14.07
N LEU A 422 21.88 2.88 -12.86
CA LEU A 422 20.94 3.04 -11.75
C LEU A 422 19.90 4.13 -12.06
N THR A 423 20.31 5.24 -12.67
CA THR A 423 19.41 6.30 -13.13
C THR A 423 18.37 5.75 -14.10
N LYS A 424 18.80 4.96 -15.10
CA LYS A 424 17.89 4.33 -16.05
C LYS A 424 16.88 3.40 -15.38
N LEU A 425 17.33 2.62 -14.40
CA LEU A 425 16.45 1.75 -13.63
C LEU A 425 15.43 2.55 -12.81
N LEU A 426 15.90 3.52 -12.01
CA LEU A 426 15.05 4.33 -11.15
C LEU A 426 14.06 5.17 -11.95
N LYS A 427 14.45 5.62 -13.14
CA LYS A 427 13.54 6.24 -14.11
C LYS A 427 12.41 5.31 -14.52
N ASN A 428 12.72 4.07 -14.91
CA ASN A 428 11.71 3.07 -15.27
C ASN A 428 10.78 2.70 -14.10
N LEU A 429 11.28 2.84 -12.86
CA LEU A 429 10.52 2.64 -11.63
C LEU A 429 9.79 3.91 -11.15
N ASN A 430 9.93 5.03 -11.86
CA ASN A 430 9.41 6.34 -11.46
C ASN A 430 9.85 6.75 -10.04
N HIS A 431 11.09 6.42 -9.67
CA HIS A 431 11.62 6.54 -8.31
C HIS A 431 12.42 7.85 -8.12
N PRO A 432 12.07 8.71 -7.13
CA PRO A 432 12.68 10.04 -6.95
C PRO A 432 14.21 10.04 -6.72
N LEU A 433 14.76 8.99 -6.09
CA LEU A 433 16.21 8.79 -5.96
C LEU A 433 16.97 8.92 -7.29
N GLY A 434 16.31 8.74 -8.44
CA GLY A 434 16.89 8.97 -9.77
C GLY A 434 17.45 10.39 -9.96
N PHE A 435 16.90 11.41 -9.28
CA PHE A 435 17.44 12.78 -9.36
C PHE A 435 18.85 12.85 -8.76
N PHE A 436 19.04 12.17 -7.62
CA PHE A 436 20.36 12.09 -6.98
C PHE A 436 21.34 11.27 -7.81
N THR A 437 20.92 10.20 -8.49
CA THR A 437 21.86 9.38 -9.28
C THR A 437 22.41 10.13 -10.49
N ILE A 438 21.62 11.03 -11.08
CA ILE A 438 22.11 12.02 -12.06
C ILE A 438 23.17 12.92 -11.41
N ALA A 439 22.84 13.54 -10.27
CA ALA A 439 23.78 14.41 -9.56
C ALA A 439 25.07 13.69 -9.14
N GLY A 440 24.98 12.44 -8.70
CA GLY A 440 26.08 11.56 -8.31
C GLY A 440 26.98 11.18 -9.49
N SER A 441 26.39 10.89 -10.65
CA SER A 441 27.13 10.69 -11.91
C SER A 441 27.96 11.93 -12.27
N HIS A 442 27.32 13.11 -12.29
CA HIS A 442 28.00 14.38 -12.57
C HIS A 442 29.06 14.74 -11.54
N LEU A 443 28.83 14.45 -10.26
CA LEU A 443 29.80 14.70 -9.19
C LEU A 443 31.02 13.81 -9.38
N THR A 444 30.81 12.51 -9.67
CA THR A 444 31.89 11.56 -9.92
C THR A 444 32.72 11.98 -11.14
N LYS A 445 32.08 12.42 -12.21
CA LYS A 445 32.75 12.97 -13.40
C LYS A 445 33.58 14.20 -13.06
N GLN A 446 33.04 15.17 -12.33
CA GLN A 446 33.79 16.37 -11.94
C GLN A 446 34.94 16.07 -10.99
N VAL A 447 34.79 15.12 -10.06
CA VAL A 447 35.88 14.67 -9.19
C VAL A 447 36.99 14.05 -10.03
N ALA A 448 36.66 13.18 -10.98
CA ALA A 448 37.64 12.58 -11.89
C ALA A 448 38.41 13.65 -12.70
N ASP A 449 37.70 14.62 -13.27
CA ASP A 449 38.29 15.72 -14.04
C ASP A 449 39.21 16.61 -13.17
N ASN A 450 38.79 16.92 -11.94
CA ASN A 450 39.57 17.74 -11.01
C ASN A 450 40.82 17.02 -10.48
N ILE A 451 40.77 15.68 -10.35
CA ILE A 451 41.96 14.86 -10.05
C ILE A 451 42.97 14.94 -11.20
N GLN A 452 42.51 14.80 -12.45
CA GLN A 452 43.39 14.92 -13.63
C GLN A 452 44.02 16.31 -13.74
N LYS A 453 43.26 17.36 -13.43
CA LYS A 453 43.72 18.76 -13.40
C LYS A 453 44.56 19.12 -12.17
N LYS A 454 44.75 18.18 -11.23
CA LYS A 454 45.44 18.40 -9.93
C LYS A 454 44.84 19.56 -9.12
N ALA A 455 43.52 19.72 -9.18
CA ALA A 455 42.80 20.77 -8.45
C ALA A 455 42.53 20.41 -6.98
N PHE A 456 42.73 19.15 -6.59
CA PHE A 456 42.73 18.69 -5.20
C PHE A 456 44.13 18.75 -4.59
N VAL A 457 44.20 19.09 -3.30
CA VAL A 457 45.45 19.09 -2.52
C VAL A 457 46.02 17.67 -2.46
N ASN A 458 45.18 16.68 -2.16
CA ASN A 458 45.57 15.27 -2.05
C ASN A 458 45.13 14.47 -3.29
N HIS A 459 45.34 15.02 -4.49
CA HIS A 459 44.87 14.44 -5.77
C HIS A 459 45.25 12.96 -6.00
N ALA A 460 46.34 12.47 -5.39
CA ALA A 460 46.76 11.07 -5.49
C ALA A 460 45.90 10.09 -4.66
N SER A 461 45.35 10.54 -3.52
CA SER A 461 44.67 9.69 -2.56
C SER A 461 43.15 9.93 -2.50
N ILE A 462 42.70 11.16 -2.79
CA ILE A 462 41.29 11.54 -2.72
C ILE A 462 40.41 10.72 -3.67
N GLY A 463 40.92 10.35 -4.84
CA GLY A 463 40.18 9.54 -5.82
C GLY A 463 39.79 8.17 -5.28
N ALA A 464 40.71 7.50 -4.58
CA ALA A 464 40.45 6.19 -3.97
C ALA A 464 39.46 6.28 -2.80
N LEU A 465 39.56 7.35 -1.98
CA LEU A 465 38.65 7.58 -0.86
C LEU A 465 37.24 7.95 -1.36
N TYR A 466 37.13 8.82 -2.36
CA TYR A 466 35.85 9.15 -2.99
C TYR A 466 35.20 7.93 -3.64
N LEU A 467 35.97 7.08 -4.32
CA LEU A 467 35.44 5.84 -4.89
C LEU A 467 34.88 4.89 -3.81
N LYS A 468 35.54 4.81 -2.65
CA LYS A 468 35.03 4.04 -1.50
C LYS A 468 33.70 4.60 -0.97
N SER A 469 33.52 5.92 -0.93
CA SER A 469 32.23 6.51 -0.51
C SER A 469 31.13 6.25 -1.55
N VAL A 470 31.45 6.29 -2.84
CA VAL A 470 30.51 5.89 -3.90
C VAL A 470 30.09 4.43 -3.78
N ASN A 471 31.04 3.52 -3.51
CA ASN A 471 30.71 2.11 -3.29
C ASN A 471 29.86 1.90 -2.02
N ARG A 472 30.06 2.70 -0.96
CA ARG A 472 29.15 2.71 0.20
C ARG A 472 27.72 3.10 -0.21
N PHE A 473 27.55 4.18 -0.97
CA PHE A 473 26.23 4.56 -1.50
C PHE A 473 25.55 3.39 -2.24
N PHE A 474 26.25 2.74 -3.16
CA PHE A 474 25.68 1.60 -3.89
C PHE A 474 25.35 0.42 -2.96
N ASN A 475 26.11 0.20 -1.89
CA ASN A 475 25.79 -0.80 -0.89
C ASN A 475 24.53 -0.45 -0.10
N GLU A 476 24.36 0.82 0.32
CA GLU A 476 23.14 1.27 0.99
C GLU A 476 21.91 1.12 0.07
N VAL A 477 22.03 1.46 -1.22
CA VAL A 477 20.98 1.24 -2.22
C VAL A 477 20.66 -0.26 -2.40
N ASN A 478 21.65 -1.14 -2.27
CA ASN A 478 21.43 -2.58 -2.36
C ASN A 478 20.66 -3.15 -1.15
N HIS A 479 20.60 -2.43 -0.04
CA HIS A 479 19.80 -2.80 1.14
C HIS A 479 18.35 -2.33 1.03
N VAL A 480 17.99 -1.53 0.02
CA VAL A 480 16.61 -1.08 -0.21
C VAL A 480 15.70 -2.30 -0.43
N GLY A 481 14.68 -2.43 0.43
CA GLY A 481 13.73 -3.55 0.39
C GLY A 481 14.26 -4.88 0.95
N LYS A 482 15.44 -4.89 1.58
CA LYS A 482 15.98 -6.05 2.32
C LYS A 482 15.81 -5.82 3.83
N ASP A 483 15.64 -6.91 4.58
CA ASP A 483 15.48 -6.94 6.05
C ASP A 483 16.83 -6.72 6.79
N GLU A 484 17.71 -5.90 6.22
CA GLU A 484 19.08 -5.65 6.66
C GLU A 484 19.21 -4.24 7.25
N ALA A 485 20.14 -4.05 8.20
CA ALA A 485 20.33 -2.77 8.86
C ALA A 485 20.94 -1.73 7.91
N VAL A 486 20.20 -0.67 7.61
CA VAL A 486 20.63 0.50 6.82
C VAL A 486 21.11 1.60 7.76
N ALA A 487 22.12 2.39 7.33
CA ALA A 487 22.56 3.57 8.06
C ALA A 487 21.42 4.56 8.33
N GLY A 488 21.43 5.23 9.49
CA GLY A 488 20.40 6.17 9.93
C GLY A 488 19.95 7.19 8.87
N PRO A 489 20.84 8.01 8.27
CA PRO A 489 20.46 8.99 7.25
C PRO A 489 19.92 8.36 5.96
N TRP A 490 20.45 7.21 5.54
CA TRP A 490 19.94 6.48 4.37
C TRP A 490 18.57 5.85 4.63
N ARG A 491 18.30 5.41 5.86
CA ARG A 491 16.96 4.98 6.27
C ARG A 491 15.95 6.12 6.14
N VAL A 492 16.32 7.36 6.48
CA VAL A 492 15.45 8.53 6.26
C VAL A 492 15.22 8.76 4.76
N VAL A 493 16.27 8.66 3.93
CA VAL A 493 16.14 8.75 2.46
C VAL A 493 15.13 7.73 1.93
N PHE A 494 15.26 6.45 2.27
CA PHE A 494 14.37 5.39 1.75
C PHE A 494 12.96 5.43 2.35
N GLN A 495 12.79 6.01 3.54
CA GLN A 495 11.46 6.28 4.11
C GLN A 495 10.82 7.54 3.50
N SER A 496 11.62 8.45 2.95
CA SER A 496 11.16 9.70 2.37
C SER A 496 10.45 9.52 1.02
N ASP A 497 10.63 8.39 0.36
CA ASP A 497 9.89 8.02 -0.87
C ASP A 497 8.37 7.95 -0.65
N GLN A 498 7.93 7.83 0.61
CA GLN A 498 6.51 7.84 1.01
C GLN A 498 5.98 9.23 1.36
N ARG A 499 6.84 10.27 1.34
CA ARG A 499 6.51 11.65 1.70
C ARG A 499 6.38 12.50 0.44
N LEU A 500 5.51 13.50 0.50
CA LEU A 500 5.40 14.49 -0.55
C LEU A 500 6.54 15.50 -0.40
N LEU A 501 7.60 15.32 -1.18
CA LEU A 501 8.79 16.17 -1.14
C LEU A 501 9.00 16.89 -2.48
N THR A 502 9.68 18.03 -2.41
CA THR A 502 10.13 18.76 -3.60
C THR A 502 11.29 18.05 -4.29
N ILE A 503 11.54 18.36 -5.56
CA ILE A 503 12.73 17.87 -6.29
C ILE A 503 14.02 18.31 -5.57
N ASP A 504 14.05 19.53 -5.02
CA ASP A 504 15.15 20.04 -4.20
C ASP A 504 15.42 19.11 -3.02
N GLN A 505 14.38 18.71 -2.29
CA GLN A 505 14.52 17.76 -1.17
C GLN A 505 14.97 16.37 -1.64
N HIS A 506 14.48 15.88 -2.80
CA HIS A 506 14.94 14.61 -3.38
C HIS A 506 16.40 14.65 -3.89
N LEU A 507 16.98 15.83 -4.09
CA LEU A 507 18.41 16.01 -4.40
C LEU A 507 19.25 16.21 -3.13
N LEU A 508 18.81 17.10 -2.24
CA LEU A 508 19.56 17.51 -1.05
C LEU A 508 19.58 16.42 0.02
N LEU A 509 18.50 15.67 0.20
CA LEU A 509 18.42 14.64 1.24
C LEU A 509 19.40 13.47 0.99
N PRO A 510 19.43 12.82 -0.20
CA PRO A 510 20.46 11.82 -0.49
C PRO A 510 21.86 12.44 -0.61
N GLY A 511 21.97 13.68 -1.10
CA GLY A 511 23.23 14.43 -1.11
C GLY A 511 23.81 14.64 0.28
N TYR A 512 22.95 14.88 1.27
CA TYR A 512 23.34 15.04 2.66
C TYR A 512 23.83 13.72 3.24
N ALA A 513 23.06 12.63 3.06
CA ALA A 513 23.48 11.29 3.49
C ALA A 513 24.83 10.90 2.87
N TYR A 514 25.03 11.19 1.58
CA TYR A 514 26.29 10.90 0.91
C TYR A 514 27.48 11.73 1.44
N LEU A 515 27.33 13.06 1.52
CA LEU A 515 28.44 13.97 1.85
C LEU A 515 28.73 14.01 3.35
N ALA A 516 27.69 14.15 4.18
CA ALA A 516 27.84 14.30 5.63
C ALA A 516 28.08 12.96 6.33
N TYR A 517 27.58 11.84 5.77
CA TYR A 517 27.75 10.52 6.40
C TYR A 517 28.76 9.64 5.67
N ASP A 518 28.52 9.22 4.43
CA ASP A 518 29.38 8.23 3.77
C ASP A 518 30.81 8.73 3.52
N LEU A 519 30.95 9.96 3.04
CA LEU A 519 32.28 10.52 2.78
C LEU A 519 33.06 10.74 4.08
N ILE A 520 32.44 11.31 5.11
CA ILE A 520 33.06 11.48 6.45
C ILE A 520 33.44 10.14 7.07
N ARG A 521 32.57 9.12 6.96
CA ARG A 521 32.84 7.77 7.44
C ARG A 521 34.04 7.15 6.73
N VAL A 522 34.13 7.28 5.41
CA VAL A 522 35.29 6.76 4.67
C VAL A 522 36.57 7.49 5.05
N LEU A 523 36.54 8.81 5.18
CA LEU A 523 37.72 9.58 5.59
C LEU A 523 38.19 9.14 6.99
N THR A 524 37.28 9.05 7.96
CA THR A 524 37.63 8.67 9.34
C THR A 524 38.04 7.21 9.49
N ASP A 525 37.52 6.30 8.67
CA ASP A 525 37.89 4.88 8.68
C ASP A 525 39.25 4.60 8.04
N ASN A 526 39.75 5.50 7.19
CA ASN A 526 40.93 5.24 6.35
C ASN A 526 42.10 6.19 6.61
N LEU A 527 41.91 7.24 7.42
CA LEU A 527 42.93 8.25 7.71
C LEU A 527 43.14 8.39 9.21
N THR A 528 44.39 8.64 9.61
CA THR A 528 44.70 9.02 10.99
C THR A 528 44.24 10.44 11.29
N ALA A 529 44.10 10.78 12.58
CA ALA A 529 43.80 12.14 13.04
C ALA A 529 44.72 13.21 12.40
N GLN A 530 46.01 12.90 12.30
CA GLN A 530 47.00 13.80 11.70
C GLN A 530 46.75 13.99 10.19
N GLN A 531 46.40 12.92 9.48
CA GLN A 531 46.15 12.96 8.04
C GLN A 531 44.85 13.69 7.69
N LEU A 532 43.79 13.51 8.50
CA LEU A 532 42.47 14.12 8.26
C LEU A 532 42.55 15.63 8.07
N THR A 533 43.39 16.32 8.84
CA THR A 533 43.56 17.79 8.72
C THR A 533 43.93 18.25 7.31
N GLY A 534 44.71 17.45 6.58
CA GLY A 534 45.12 17.72 5.20
C GLY A 534 43.99 17.57 4.17
N PHE A 535 42.89 16.88 4.52
CA PHE A 535 41.78 16.58 3.61
C PHE A 535 40.60 17.56 3.73
N LYS A 536 40.61 18.47 4.71
CA LYS A 536 39.51 19.44 4.92
C LYS A 536 39.22 20.27 3.67
N SER A 537 40.27 20.75 3.00
CA SER A 537 40.13 21.53 1.77
C SER A 537 39.55 20.71 0.62
N ASP A 538 39.91 19.43 0.52
CA ASP A 538 39.42 18.55 -0.54
C ASP A 538 37.94 18.17 -0.31
N TYR A 539 37.55 17.95 0.95
CA TYR A 539 36.15 17.75 1.34
C TYR A 539 35.28 18.96 0.98
N GLN A 540 35.73 20.17 1.36
CA GLN A 540 35.04 21.42 1.00
C GLN A 540 34.96 21.63 -0.51
N HIS A 541 35.99 21.21 -1.26
CA HIS A 541 35.97 21.25 -2.71
C HIS A 541 34.89 20.30 -3.27
N ILE A 542 34.76 19.06 -2.77
CA ILE A 542 33.69 18.13 -3.20
C ILE A 542 32.29 18.72 -2.92
N ILE A 543 32.08 19.32 -1.74
CA ILE A 543 30.82 20.02 -1.42
C ILE A 543 30.54 21.14 -2.43
N THR A 544 31.57 21.91 -2.79
CA THR A 544 31.45 22.98 -3.79
C THR A 544 31.06 22.42 -5.16
N LEU A 545 31.66 21.30 -5.58
CA LEU A 545 31.28 20.62 -6.84
C LEU A 545 29.83 20.17 -6.81
N PHE A 546 29.37 19.54 -5.71
CA PHE A 546 27.97 19.12 -5.57
C PHE A 546 27.00 20.30 -5.57
N THR A 547 27.32 21.37 -4.84
CA THR A 547 26.55 22.63 -4.81
C THR A 547 26.37 23.19 -6.22
N ASN A 548 27.43 23.21 -7.03
CA ASN A 548 27.37 23.68 -8.42
C ASN A 548 26.59 22.75 -9.35
N ILE A 549 26.51 21.46 -9.06
CA ILE A 549 25.69 20.49 -9.80
C ILE A 549 24.23 20.70 -9.46
N TYR A 550 23.92 20.79 -8.17
CA TYR A 550 22.57 21.09 -7.68
C TYR A 550 22.03 22.36 -8.35
N MET A 551 22.75 23.48 -8.26
CA MET A 551 22.28 24.75 -8.85
C MET A 551 21.99 24.64 -10.36
N ARG A 552 22.80 23.88 -11.11
CA ARG A 552 22.59 23.66 -12.55
C ARG A 552 21.40 22.76 -12.85
N LEU A 553 21.24 21.64 -12.14
CA LEU A 553 20.10 20.73 -12.32
C LEU A 553 18.78 21.45 -12.05
N ILE A 554 18.77 22.25 -10.98
CA ILE A 554 17.64 23.10 -10.61
C ILE A 554 17.33 24.13 -11.70
N GLU A 555 18.36 24.80 -12.25
CA GLU A 555 18.19 25.76 -13.34
C GLU A 555 17.64 25.10 -14.61
N GLN A 556 18.15 23.93 -14.99
CA GLN A 556 17.68 23.17 -16.15
C GLN A 556 16.22 22.75 -15.99
N LEU A 557 15.85 22.20 -14.83
CA LEU A 557 14.46 21.89 -14.52
C LEU A 557 13.56 23.13 -14.61
N GLY A 558 14.07 24.29 -14.18
CA GLY A 558 13.40 25.59 -14.30
C GLY A 558 13.14 26.04 -15.74
N ARG A 559 14.00 25.65 -16.68
CA ARG A 559 13.84 25.95 -18.11
C ARG A 559 12.85 25.01 -18.78
N ILE A 560 12.86 23.74 -18.38
CA ILE A 560 12.04 22.67 -18.98
C ILE A 560 10.60 22.74 -18.46
N HIS A 561 10.42 23.02 -17.16
CA HIS A 561 9.11 23.08 -16.52
C HIS A 561 8.82 24.51 -16.02
N PRO A 562 7.94 25.27 -16.69
CA PRO A 562 7.63 26.67 -16.33
C PRO A 562 7.14 26.88 -14.88
N ASP A 563 6.53 25.85 -14.28
CA ASP A 563 6.11 25.82 -12.87
C ASP A 563 7.29 25.71 -11.89
N TYR A 564 8.46 25.28 -12.37
CA TYR A 564 9.75 25.30 -11.68
C TYR A 564 10.51 26.62 -11.97
N GLY A 565 10.18 27.27 -13.09
CA GLY A 565 10.66 28.59 -13.51
C GLY A 565 9.92 29.77 -12.84
N TRP A 566 9.97 30.95 -13.45
CA TRP A 566 9.71 32.31 -12.89
C TRP A 566 8.61 32.49 -11.82
N LEU A 567 7.57 31.65 -11.76
CA LEU A 567 6.52 31.64 -10.73
C LEU A 567 6.93 30.93 -9.43
N ALA A 568 7.74 29.85 -9.49
CA ALA A 568 8.30 29.22 -8.30
C ALA A 568 9.41 30.07 -7.66
N GLY A 569 10.16 30.79 -8.50
CA GLY A 569 11.30 31.62 -8.13
C GLY A 569 10.99 32.90 -7.36
N LEU A 570 9.73 33.32 -7.19
CA LEU A 570 9.38 34.50 -6.36
C LEU A 570 8.59 34.15 -5.10
N ALA A 571 7.70 33.15 -5.16
CA ALA A 571 6.86 32.77 -4.02
C ALA A 571 7.53 31.76 -3.08
N PHE A 572 8.41 30.90 -3.61
CA PHE A 572 9.00 29.77 -2.89
C PHE A 572 10.53 29.88 -2.72
N GLU A 573 11.18 30.86 -3.37
CA GLU A 573 12.62 31.13 -3.26
C GLU A 573 13.12 31.15 -1.82
N PRO A 574 12.47 31.86 -0.86
CA PRO A 574 12.98 31.92 0.51
C PRO A 574 12.96 30.56 1.22
N ALA A 575 11.97 29.71 0.91
CA ALA A 575 11.85 28.38 1.50
C ALA A 575 12.91 27.42 0.94
N ARG A 576 13.16 27.48 -0.38
CA ARG A 576 14.19 26.70 -1.06
C ARG A 576 15.60 27.13 -0.64
N GLU A 577 15.83 28.44 -0.54
CA GLU A 577 17.08 29.00 -0.03
C GLU A 577 17.31 28.62 1.43
N SER A 578 16.29 28.63 2.28
CA SER A 578 16.39 28.15 3.67
C SER A 578 16.81 26.68 3.72
N ALA A 579 16.10 25.79 3.02
CA ALA A 579 16.43 24.37 2.97
C ALA A 579 17.86 24.11 2.44
N PHE A 580 18.27 24.85 1.41
CA PHE A 580 19.60 24.75 0.85
C PHE A 580 20.68 25.33 1.77
N ALA A 581 20.39 26.40 2.50
CA ALA A 581 21.28 26.99 3.50
C ALA A 581 21.50 26.01 4.67
N THR A 582 20.44 25.38 5.16
CA THR A 582 20.53 24.32 6.18
C THR A 582 21.38 23.16 5.67
N PHE A 583 21.08 22.62 4.48
CA PHE A 583 21.92 21.58 3.87
C PHE A 583 23.40 21.98 3.83
N ARG A 584 23.71 23.18 3.34
CA ARG A 584 25.10 23.63 3.15
C ARG A 584 25.81 23.83 4.48
N ALA A 585 25.12 24.40 5.48
CA ALA A 585 25.65 24.60 6.82
C ALA A 585 25.96 23.25 7.47
N GLU A 586 25.01 22.32 7.46
CA GLU A 586 25.12 21.02 8.12
C GLU A 586 26.14 20.09 7.44
N VAL A 587 26.22 20.06 6.10
CA VAL A 587 27.26 19.29 5.40
C VAL A 587 28.65 19.88 5.68
N THR A 588 28.76 21.20 5.80
CA THR A 588 30.04 21.84 6.15
C THR A 588 30.42 21.53 7.61
N ASP A 589 29.46 21.60 8.53
CA ASP A 589 29.67 21.30 9.94
C ASP A 589 29.92 19.82 10.19
N ALA A 590 29.47 18.92 9.31
CA ALA A 590 29.76 17.49 9.41
C ALA A 590 31.27 17.17 9.51
N TRP A 591 32.14 18.08 9.05
CA TRP A 591 33.58 17.96 9.28
C TRP A 591 33.96 17.95 10.77
N SER A 592 33.21 18.62 11.64
CA SER A 592 33.47 18.66 13.10
C SER A 592 33.41 17.27 13.75
N PHE A 593 32.64 16.34 13.18
CA PHE A 593 32.62 14.94 13.64
C PHE A 593 33.96 14.25 13.40
N THR A 594 34.75 14.65 12.39
CA THR A 594 36.11 14.12 12.20
C THR A 594 36.99 14.41 13.41
N THR A 595 36.86 15.60 14.02
CA THR A 595 37.62 15.97 15.23
C THR A 595 37.13 15.26 16.50
N GLN A 596 35.82 15.06 16.65
CA GLN A 596 35.25 14.34 17.80
C GLN A 596 35.61 12.84 17.78
N LEU A 597 35.71 12.24 16.59
CA LEU A 597 36.13 10.84 16.39
C LEU A 597 37.64 10.63 16.60
N THR A 598 38.45 11.69 16.52
CA THR A 598 39.90 11.61 16.75
C THR A 598 40.30 11.84 18.21
N ASP A 599 39.46 12.54 18.99
CA ASP A 599 39.71 12.86 20.41
C ASP A 599 39.25 11.76 21.39
N LEU A 600 38.36 10.88 20.94
CA LEU A 600 37.93 9.68 21.64
C LEU A 600 38.60 8.48 20.93
N ASP A 601 39.03 7.44 21.65
CA ASP A 601 39.52 6.21 21.02
C ASP A 601 38.56 5.81 19.88
N ALA A 602 39.09 5.78 18.64
CA ALA A 602 38.33 5.67 17.37
C ALA A 602 37.49 4.37 17.22
N ASP A 603 37.48 3.55 18.26
CA ASP A 603 36.77 2.28 18.42
C ASP A 603 35.48 2.37 19.25
N SER A 604 35.13 3.58 19.73
CA SER A 604 33.87 3.83 20.41
C SER A 604 32.67 3.65 19.46
N THR A 605 32.06 2.46 19.49
CA THR A 605 30.78 2.15 18.83
C THR A 605 29.72 3.23 19.16
N ALA A 606 29.79 3.83 20.35
CA ALA A 606 28.93 4.92 20.78
C ALA A 606 29.12 6.21 19.97
N THR A 607 30.34 6.60 19.62
CA THR A 607 30.60 7.80 18.82
C THR A 607 30.10 7.62 17.38
N ARG A 608 30.26 6.41 16.82
CA ARG A 608 29.71 6.07 15.48
C ARG A 608 28.19 6.08 15.48
N LEU A 609 27.56 5.55 16.53
CA LEU A 609 26.11 5.60 16.69
C LEU A 609 25.60 7.05 16.89
N ALA A 610 26.35 7.88 17.62
CA ALA A 610 26.01 9.29 17.80
C ALA A 610 26.08 10.06 16.46
N HIS A 611 27.10 9.82 15.64
CA HIS A 611 27.20 10.39 14.29
C HIS A 611 26.04 9.92 13.39
N ASP A 612 25.72 8.64 13.42
CA ASP A 612 24.58 8.07 12.68
C ASP A 612 23.24 8.71 13.08
N LEU A 613 23.01 8.86 14.38
CA LEU A 613 21.79 9.50 14.91
C LEU A 613 21.73 11.00 14.62
N ALA A 614 22.85 11.72 14.75
CA ALA A 614 22.93 13.15 14.46
C ALA A 614 22.65 13.43 12.97
N THR A 615 23.32 12.70 12.08
CA THR A 615 23.09 12.82 10.64
C THR A 615 21.68 12.38 10.24
N ALA A 616 21.12 11.34 10.86
CA ALA A 616 19.71 10.96 10.65
C ALA A 616 18.73 12.06 11.07
N THR A 617 19.03 12.77 12.16
CA THR A 617 18.17 13.86 12.67
C THR A 617 18.15 15.04 11.68
N VAL A 618 19.31 15.44 11.17
CA VAL A 618 19.40 16.50 10.15
C VAL A 618 18.77 16.06 8.82
N ALA A 619 18.96 14.80 8.42
CA ALA A 619 18.27 14.24 7.26
C ALA A 619 16.74 14.37 7.41
N ASP A 620 16.18 14.07 8.59
CA ASP A 620 14.74 14.25 8.82
C ASP A 620 14.34 15.74 8.80
N GLN A 621 15.20 16.66 9.27
CA GLN A 621 14.94 18.11 9.16
C GLN A 621 14.96 18.60 7.70
N ILE A 622 15.82 18.07 6.84
CA ILE A 622 15.82 18.39 5.40
C ILE A 622 14.54 17.86 4.74
N ALA A 623 14.13 16.63 5.10
CA ALA A 623 12.88 16.04 4.62
C ALA A 623 11.64 16.76 5.19
N ASN A 624 11.74 17.31 6.39
CA ASN A 624 10.63 17.89 7.14
C ASN A 624 11.08 19.09 8.00
N PRO A 625 11.24 20.28 7.38
CA PRO A 625 11.67 21.48 8.11
C PRO A 625 10.68 21.84 9.22
N THR A 626 11.21 22.35 10.34
CA THR A 626 10.39 22.72 11.51
C THR A 626 9.91 24.17 11.49
N ASP A 627 10.31 24.94 10.49
CA ASP A 627 9.98 26.36 10.32
C ASP A 627 8.81 26.57 9.33
N ASP A 628 8.43 27.84 9.12
CA ASP A 628 7.35 28.23 8.21
C ASP A 628 7.62 27.84 6.74
N SER A 629 8.83 27.38 6.40
CA SER A 629 9.18 26.92 5.06
C SER A 629 8.45 25.61 4.69
N ARG A 630 8.07 24.79 5.68
CA ARG A 630 7.42 23.48 5.47
C ARG A 630 6.14 23.59 4.64
N GLN A 631 5.26 24.53 4.97
CA GLN A 631 4.00 24.71 4.25
C GLN A 631 4.27 25.07 2.79
N LYS A 632 5.21 26.01 2.56
CA LYS A 632 5.59 26.44 1.21
C LYS A 632 6.24 25.33 0.40
N LEU A 633 7.07 24.49 1.01
CA LEU A 633 7.68 23.34 0.35
C LEU A 633 6.64 22.27 -0.01
N ASN A 634 5.65 22.03 0.85
CA ASN A 634 4.53 21.14 0.51
C ASN A 634 3.71 21.69 -0.66
N GLU A 635 3.33 22.97 -0.62
CA GLU A 635 2.62 23.62 -1.73
C GLU A 635 3.43 23.57 -3.04
N LEU A 636 4.75 23.70 -2.96
CA LEU A 636 5.64 23.55 -4.11
C LEU A 636 5.71 22.09 -4.59
N ALA A 637 5.77 21.11 -3.68
CA ALA A 637 5.80 19.69 -4.03
C ALA A 637 4.50 19.24 -4.71
N GLU A 638 3.34 19.73 -4.25
CA GLU A 638 2.04 19.52 -4.89
C GLU A 638 2.00 20.08 -6.32
N ARG A 639 2.71 21.19 -6.58
CA ARG A 639 2.81 21.78 -7.93
C ARG A 639 3.84 21.07 -8.81
N GLN A 640 4.90 20.53 -8.22
CA GLN A 640 5.94 19.79 -8.93
C GLN A 640 5.48 18.37 -9.29
N PHE A 641 4.63 17.79 -8.46
CA PHE A 641 4.04 16.46 -8.63
C PHE A 641 2.50 16.55 -8.51
N PRO A 642 1.84 17.30 -9.40
CA PRO A 642 0.40 17.50 -9.36
C PRO A 642 -0.34 16.19 -9.57
N ILE A 643 -1.35 15.96 -8.73
CA ILE A 643 -2.18 14.74 -8.78
C ILE A 643 -2.90 14.61 -10.13
N ASP A 644 -3.09 15.73 -10.86
CA ASP A 644 -3.96 15.87 -12.03
C ASP A 644 -3.22 16.06 -13.38
N GLN A 645 -1.88 16.01 -13.43
CA GLN A 645 -1.09 16.12 -14.69
C GLN A 645 -0.12 14.93 -14.88
N PRO A 646 -0.50 13.91 -15.68
CA PRO A 646 0.30 12.67 -15.88
C PRO A 646 1.66 12.88 -16.58
N ASP A 647 1.84 14.01 -17.27
CA ASP A 647 3.07 14.43 -17.94
C ASP A 647 4.13 15.01 -16.97
N GLN A 648 3.80 15.19 -15.69
CA GLN A 648 4.70 15.67 -14.63
C GLN A 648 5.22 14.54 -13.72
N THR A 649 5.39 13.33 -14.25
CA THR A 649 5.97 12.19 -13.52
C THR A 649 7.47 12.38 -13.21
N VAL A 650 7.98 11.67 -12.20
CA VAL A 650 9.43 11.61 -11.93
C VAL A 650 10.18 11.13 -13.18
N ALA A 651 9.65 10.12 -13.89
CA ALA A 651 10.23 9.61 -15.13
C ALA A 651 10.35 10.69 -16.22
N ALA A 652 9.31 11.48 -16.46
CA ALA A 652 9.32 12.57 -17.44
C ALA A 652 10.37 13.65 -17.11
N LYS A 653 10.48 14.02 -15.84
CA LYS A 653 11.47 15.00 -15.36
C LYS A 653 12.90 14.47 -15.45
N LEU A 654 13.11 13.18 -15.17
CA LEU A 654 14.40 12.51 -15.37
C LEU A 654 14.78 12.42 -16.85
N ASP A 655 13.82 12.10 -17.74
CA ASP A 655 14.06 12.11 -19.19
C ASP A 655 14.47 13.49 -19.68
N ALA A 656 13.85 14.54 -19.18
CA ALA A 656 14.18 15.90 -19.56
C ALA A 656 15.59 16.30 -19.09
N LEU A 657 15.98 15.92 -17.87
CA LEU A 657 17.34 16.10 -17.36
C LEU A 657 18.39 15.30 -18.15
N LEU A 658 18.03 14.15 -18.71
CA LEU A 658 18.92 13.29 -19.49
C LEU A 658 19.03 13.73 -20.97
N ALA A 659 18.01 14.42 -21.50
CA ALA A 659 17.96 14.85 -22.90
C ALA A 659 18.77 16.13 -23.19
N ASP A 660 18.99 16.96 -22.16
CA ASP A 660 19.77 18.19 -22.26
C ASP A 660 21.24 17.86 -21.93
N ASP A 661 22.01 17.46 -22.95
CA ASP A 661 23.41 17.06 -22.83
C ASP A 661 24.20 18.11 -22.02
N PHE A 662 24.80 17.67 -20.91
CA PHE A 662 25.69 18.45 -20.04
C PHE A 662 26.94 18.90 -20.83
N HIS A 663 26.84 20.00 -21.58
CA HIS A 663 27.95 20.65 -22.27
C HIS A 663 28.54 21.81 -21.46
#